data_AF-A0AAV7ISM9-F1
#
_entry.id   AF-A0AAV7ISM9-F1
#
_cell.length_a   1.000
_cell.length_b   1.000
_cell.length_c   1.000
_cell.angle_alpha   90.00
_cell.angle_beta   90.00
_cell.angle_gamma   90.00
#
_symmetry.space_group_name_H-M   'P 1'
#
loop_
_entity.id
_entity.type
_entity.pdbx_description
1 polymer ?
#
loop_
_entity_poly.entity_id
_entity_poly.type
_entity_poly.pdbx_seq_one_letter_code
_entity_poly.pdbx_strand_id
1 'polypeptide(L)'
;MLRPLASLHNFSEEIIDNFHKNGYFFVEDIDNSPEIIERFVNVKVMKNFMIPPLTLLALDHWQAELEYQKLSSSSKLLDKILDGGFQCGTITELCGAQGSGKTQICFQACLHVQLSRELGGLNGRALYIDTRNAFSLQRINDYYFDAYELANTKLVIDGASLNAQLYCNKTYGDSIFSGDYDQIAHCVTRFFEDLLRCNVEPLVIIDGGWESKKYHTLIGRFKDRLNSASIINFNNNHRTFLFPMLLHDVFVDVMNKMEIKYYMCTFEADESAAAIARVLNCPVLSYDSDFYIYGVMYIPFNTLDRYIVRYGKGYIKRCKIYRIEKLLNKFKGLDITLLPLASILLGNDYINSKVFNKFFSELRILKQRVTNYQQLKIDRIFNWLKHHTLNDAMNKIVKHVSKNQYQRVVEKMETIINTYLNISTHMLAPLGFDQQFIENIVKNTSIYKFEKQEVKELDIHNLNSLNNKYTEEDNTYEDDNTETNHEDINNDATCKLPIIPDETFADSLPEWFMKDHSNGKFPLYFINIISHHVYILPVQIESMYYPSAHEISMPIITKICSLLTTMNSNVNQKENVVMKLITRENDEMTKVHLNIPKSSVTLENLGVVNEEVRKKIIDETAEIEEIYHLEEVPSSWKLYIAVILYWMKQNSEPQRTQLHLDCLLVSMLLGIIDKKVGFQRSKDKFQRKFADNLVHIQETRRLKKLSTEVGSSILANLINETSKEDCIASLPFFLEHLQIGKDLRMYPDKFDSDIVHVFSQFQSCLRHIMHLNALVGCIYETPSIGDFFNGTLLYHFYNNFKTRNDIEAYVSTRLKNAPNLLKIFQILRKKIIDILNSCEVKIYEDLIEGYKKLYPRLKISNDLMAQNIQIATLGKLEELSTTIEKLKNTLVNQTKNNLIRLIIIDSLSFLIMSVEEPSLRVRLYLNILDELQKLASKYNIAVITKLNNYA
;
A
#
# COMPACT_ATOMS: atom_id res chain seq x y z
N MET A 1 -10.82 -23.94 55.18
CA MET A 1 -11.27 -24.82 54.08
C MET A 1 -10.19 -25.86 53.91
N LEU A 2 -10.55 -27.14 53.90
CA LEU A 2 -9.59 -28.22 53.64
C LEU A 2 -9.14 -28.14 52.19
N ARG A 3 -7.83 -28.27 51.95
CA ARG A 3 -7.24 -28.13 50.61
C ARG A 3 -7.18 -29.52 49.95
N PRO A 4 -7.67 -29.70 48.71
CA PRO A 4 -7.57 -30.99 48.03
C PRO A 4 -6.10 -31.38 47.81
N LEU A 5 -5.77 -32.67 47.89
CA LEU A 5 -4.40 -33.16 47.61
C LEU A 5 -3.91 -32.79 46.20
N ALA A 6 -4.83 -32.62 45.26
CA ALA A 6 -4.55 -32.13 43.90
C ALA A 6 -3.95 -30.71 43.84
N SER A 7 -3.97 -29.95 44.94
CA SER A 7 -3.31 -28.63 45.03
C SER A 7 -1.80 -28.71 45.29
N LEU A 8 -1.25 -29.91 45.54
CA LEU A 8 0.19 -30.11 45.70
C LEU A 8 0.82 -30.45 44.35
N HIS A 9 1.41 -29.45 43.70
CA HIS A 9 2.02 -29.58 42.37
C HIS A 9 3.24 -30.49 42.29
N ASN A 10 3.71 -31.02 43.44
CA ASN A 10 4.95 -31.79 43.55
C ASN A 10 4.71 -33.32 43.64
N PHE A 11 3.45 -33.79 43.68
CA PHE A 11 3.11 -35.21 43.66
C PHE A 11 2.47 -35.61 42.32
N SER A 12 2.78 -36.82 41.83
CA SER A 12 2.12 -37.37 40.63
C SER A 12 0.69 -37.80 40.94
N GLU A 13 -0.18 -37.85 39.92
CA GLU A 13 -1.57 -38.31 40.06
C GLU A 13 -1.67 -39.73 40.64
N GLU A 14 -0.71 -40.60 40.32
CA GLU A 14 -0.63 -41.95 40.84
C GLU A 14 -0.38 -42.01 42.37
N ILE A 15 0.37 -41.03 42.89
CA ILE A 15 0.60 -40.85 44.33
C ILE A 15 -0.65 -40.27 45.00
N ILE A 16 -1.31 -39.30 44.36
CA ILE A 16 -2.55 -38.68 44.84
C ILE A 16 -3.70 -39.71 44.90
N ASP A 17 -3.82 -40.58 43.89
CA ASP A 17 -4.81 -41.67 43.88
C ASP A 17 -4.51 -42.75 44.92
N ASN A 18 -3.24 -43.00 45.23
CA ASN A 18 -2.86 -43.92 46.30
C ASN A 18 -3.22 -43.35 47.69
N PHE A 19 -3.08 -42.04 47.89
CA PHE A 19 -3.56 -41.36 49.09
C PHE A 19 -5.09 -41.40 49.20
N HIS A 20 -5.82 -41.10 48.13
CA HIS A 20 -7.29 -41.19 48.09
C HIS A 20 -7.81 -42.60 48.39
N LYS A 21 -7.19 -43.65 47.83
CA LYS A 21 -7.56 -45.06 48.08
C LYS A 21 -7.32 -45.51 49.52
N ASN A 22 -6.41 -44.86 50.24
CA ASN A 22 -6.10 -45.17 51.64
C ASN A 22 -6.76 -44.19 52.64
N GLY A 23 -7.70 -43.36 52.17
CA GLY A 23 -8.56 -42.54 53.04
C GLY A 23 -8.06 -41.12 53.33
N TYR A 24 -7.03 -40.64 52.62
CA TYR A 24 -6.49 -39.28 52.74
C TYR A 24 -6.97 -38.46 51.55
N PHE A 25 -7.71 -37.38 51.77
CA PHE A 25 -8.37 -36.59 50.70
C PHE A 25 -7.90 -35.13 50.64
N PHE A 26 -7.32 -34.64 51.73
CA PHE A 26 -6.89 -33.27 51.87
C PHE A 26 -5.41 -33.17 52.28
N VAL A 27 -4.78 -32.04 51.95
CA VAL A 27 -3.39 -31.73 52.30
C VAL A 27 -3.17 -31.82 53.80
N GLU A 28 -4.16 -31.38 54.57
CA GLU A 28 -4.14 -31.40 56.03
C GLU A 28 -4.15 -32.83 56.62
N ASP A 29 -4.52 -33.85 55.83
CA ASP A 29 -4.49 -35.25 56.26
C ASP A 29 -3.04 -35.84 56.22
N ILE A 30 -2.10 -35.18 55.52
CA ILE A 30 -0.71 -35.63 55.35
C ILE A 30 0.34 -34.65 55.89
N ASP A 31 -0.03 -33.39 56.14
CA ASP A 31 0.90 -32.28 56.46
C ASP A 31 1.65 -32.45 57.80
N ASN A 32 1.26 -33.40 58.65
CA ASN A 32 1.84 -33.61 59.98
C ASN A 32 2.38 -35.02 60.24
N SER A 33 2.60 -35.84 59.21
CA SER A 33 3.09 -37.22 59.40
C SER A 33 4.09 -37.64 58.32
N PRO A 34 5.39 -37.38 58.53
CA PRO A 34 6.47 -37.76 57.60
C PRO A 34 6.50 -39.26 57.28
N GLU A 35 6.12 -40.08 58.25
CA GLU A 35 6.02 -41.54 58.14
C GLU A 35 4.99 -41.99 57.11
N ILE A 36 3.92 -41.21 56.92
CA ILE A 36 2.89 -41.48 55.92
C ILE A 36 3.46 -41.21 54.52
N ILE A 37 4.21 -40.13 54.34
CA ILE A 37 4.81 -39.76 53.06
C ILE A 37 5.89 -40.77 52.64
N GLU A 38 6.75 -41.19 53.57
CA GLU A 38 7.80 -42.19 53.29
C GLU A 38 7.25 -43.57 52.93
N ARG A 39 6.04 -43.91 53.40
CA ARG A 39 5.39 -45.19 53.12
C ARG A 39 4.87 -45.30 51.68
N PHE A 40 4.62 -44.17 51.03
CA PHE A 40 4.01 -44.10 49.70
C PHE A 40 4.89 -43.45 48.63
N VAL A 41 6.08 -42.91 48.98
CA VAL A 41 7.02 -42.24 48.05
C VAL A 41 8.40 -42.90 48.06
N ASN A 42 8.95 -43.25 46.89
CA ASN A 42 10.22 -43.97 46.76
C ASN A 42 11.44 -43.04 47.03
N VAL A 43 12.24 -43.38 48.05
CA VAL A 43 13.26 -42.54 48.74
C VAL A 43 14.43 -42.07 47.84
N LYS A 44 14.63 -42.64 46.64
CA LYS A 44 15.68 -42.15 45.72
C LYS A 44 15.38 -40.81 45.06
N VAL A 45 14.11 -40.39 45.00
CA VAL A 45 13.71 -39.12 44.37
C VAL A 45 13.96 -37.93 45.30
N MET A 46 13.81 -38.08 46.62
CA MET A 46 14.00 -36.96 47.56
C MET A 46 15.46 -36.50 47.68
N LYS A 47 16.46 -37.37 47.51
CA LYS A 47 17.87 -37.00 47.71
C LYS A 47 18.42 -36.00 46.69
N ASN A 48 17.84 -35.87 45.50
CA ASN A 48 18.26 -34.87 44.51
C ASN A 48 17.59 -33.49 44.70
N PHE A 49 16.51 -33.41 45.48
CA PHE A 49 15.83 -32.15 45.81
C PHE A 49 16.24 -31.58 47.18
N MET A 50 17.10 -32.28 47.92
CA MET A 50 17.58 -31.91 49.26
C MET A 50 19.04 -31.43 49.28
N ILE A 51 19.59 -30.92 48.17
CA ILE A 51 20.81 -30.09 48.25
C ILE A 51 20.31 -28.68 48.61
N PRO A 52 20.53 -28.19 49.84
CA PRO A 52 20.20 -26.81 50.15
C PRO A 52 21.08 -25.90 49.29
N PRO A 53 20.56 -24.81 48.70
CA PRO A 53 21.45 -23.80 48.16
C PRO A 53 22.40 -23.37 49.29
N LEU A 54 23.68 -23.24 48.97
CA LEU A 54 24.70 -22.73 49.88
C LEU A 54 24.13 -21.54 50.65
N THR A 55 24.12 -21.61 51.99
CA THR A 55 23.77 -20.45 52.82
C THR A 55 24.79 -19.35 52.55
N LEU A 56 24.42 -18.42 51.68
CA LEU A 56 25.01 -17.10 51.60
C LEU A 56 24.75 -16.40 52.94
N LEU A 57 25.76 -15.72 53.48
CA LEU A 57 25.50 -14.85 54.61
C LEU A 57 24.47 -13.80 54.16
N ALA A 58 23.55 -13.40 55.04
CA ALA A 58 22.61 -12.32 54.73
C ALA A 58 23.34 -11.05 54.25
N LEU A 59 24.59 -10.86 54.67
CA LEU A 59 25.48 -9.82 54.18
C LEU A 59 25.87 -10.03 52.71
N ASP A 60 26.20 -11.24 52.29
CA ASP A 60 26.57 -11.55 50.89
C ASP A 60 25.35 -11.48 49.97
N HIS A 61 24.18 -11.88 50.45
CA HIS A 61 22.91 -11.74 49.72
C HIS A 61 22.50 -10.26 49.59
N TRP A 62 22.67 -9.48 50.66
CA TRP A 62 22.43 -8.04 50.64
C TRP A 62 23.44 -7.29 49.75
N GLN A 63 24.71 -7.73 49.73
CA GLN A 63 25.73 -7.20 48.82
C GLN A 63 25.40 -7.52 47.35
N ALA A 64 24.93 -8.73 47.04
CA ALA A 64 24.46 -9.07 45.70
C ALA A 64 23.18 -8.29 45.31
N GLU A 65 22.29 -8.00 46.25
CA GLU A 65 21.09 -7.17 46.01
C GLU A 65 21.43 -5.71 45.66
N LEU A 66 22.53 -5.19 46.19
CA LEU A 66 23.03 -3.84 45.89
C LEU A 66 23.62 -3.72 44.48
N GLU A 67 23.90 -4.83 43.79
CA GLU A 67 24.48 -4.84 42.44
C GLU A 67 23.42 -4.86 41.31
N TYR A 68 22.14 -5.09 41.61
CA TYR A 68 21.09 -5.10 40.58
C TYR A 68 20.75 -3.70 40.06
N GLN A 69 20.60 -3.60 38.73
CA GLN A 69 20.22 -2.35 38.07
C GLN A 69 18.73 -2.05 38.31
N LYS A 70 18.39 -0.77 38.55
CA LYS A 70 17.02 -0.32 38.81
C LYS A 70 16.61 0.76 37.80
N LEU A 71 15.36 0.68 37.33
CA LEU A 71 14.72 1.66 36.45
C LEU A 71 13.89 2.62 37.30
N SER A 72 14.18 3.92 37.23
CA SER A 72 13.38 4.93 37.96
C SER A 72 11.93 4.97 37.47
N SER A 73 10.98 5.10 38.40
CA SER A 73 9.57 5.37 38.09
C SER A 73 9.31 6.83 37.69
N SER A 74 10.35 7.67 37.70
CA SER A 74 10.35 9.12 37.45
C SER A 74 9.60 9.97 38.48
N SER A 75 9.16 9.36 39.59
CA SER A 75 8.59 10.03 40.75
C SER A 75 9.45 9.78 41.97
N LYS A 76 10.11 10.83 42.49
CA LYS A 76 11.03 10.71 43.64
C LYS A 76 10.37 10.12 44.89
N LEU A 77 9.08 10.37 45.10
CA LEU A 77 8.31 9.84 46.23
C LEU A 77 8.00 8.35 46.07
N LEU A 78 7.68 7.91 44.85
CA LEU A 78 7.41 6.50 44.54
C LEU A 78 8.69 5.68 44.49
N ASP A 79 9.76 6.23 43.93
CA ASP A 79 11.10 5.62 43.94
C ASP A 79 11.63 5.48 45.36
N LYS A 80 11.31 6.40 46.28
CA LYS A 80 11.66 6.26 47.69
C LYS A 80 10.89 5.13 48.39
N ILE A 81 9.68 4.82 47.95
CA ILE A 81 8.86 3.70 48.48
C ILE A 81 9.33 2.36 47.90
N LEU A 82 9.75 2.35 46.63
CA LEU A 82 10.26 1.17 45.92
C LEU A 82 11.78 0.98 46.06
N ASP A 83 12.42 1.75 46.94
CA ASP A 83 13.86 1.73 47.21
C ASP A 83 14.74 1.86 45.94
N GLY A 84 14.45 2.88 45.13
CA GLY A 84 15.23 3.25 43.94
C GLY A 84 14.55 2.98 42.60
N GLY A 85 13.30 2.52 42.58
CA GLY A 85 12.52 2.26 41.37
C GLY A 85 12.32 0.76 41.08
N PHE A 86 12.00 0.40 39.83
CA PHE A 86 11.73 -0.98 39.42
C PHE A 86 13.03 -1.76 39.20
N GLN A 87 13.24 -2.85 39.94
CA GLN A 87 14.47 -3.66 39.87
C GLN A 87 14.51 -4.59 38.66
N CYS A 88 15.67 -4.69 38.00
CA CYS A 88 15.89 -5.64 36.89
C CYS A 88 16.17 -7.05 37.41
N GLY A 89 15.73 -8.07 36.67
CA GLY A 89 15.90 -9.48 37.04
C GLY A 89 14.76 -10.05 37.89
N THR A 90 13.72 -9.27 38.17
CA THR A 90 12.52 -9.68 38.92
C THR A 90 11.23 -9.33 38.15
N ILE A 91 10.12 -9.99 38.48
CA ILE A 91 8.79 -9.68 37.92
C ILE A 91 8.06 -8.76 38.91
N THR A 92 7.66 -7.56 38.46
CA THR A 92 6.87 -6.61 39.26
C THR A 92 5.44 -6.53 38.72
N GLU A 93 4.45 -6.83 39.56
CA GLU A 93 3.03 -6.85 39.17
C GLU A 93 2.26 -5.65 39.74
N LEU A 94 1.61 -4.85 38.88
CA LEU A 94 0.87 -3.65 39.26
C LEU A 94 -0.62 -3.93 39.44
N CYS A 95 -1.07 -4.10 40.69
CA CYS A 95 -2.46 -4.43 41.03
C CYS A 95 -3.27 -3.20 41.47
N GLY A 96 -4.55 -3.10 41.07
CA GLY A 96 -5.46 -2.04 41.56
C GLY A 96 -6.73 -1.85 40.72
N ALA A 97 -7.71 -1.11 41.23
CA ALA A 97 -9.00 -0.86 40.56
C ALA A 97 -8.88 -0.08 39.24
N GLN A 98 -9.81 -0.26 38.29
CA GLN A 98 -9.75 0.39 36.97
C GLN A 98 -9.69 1.93 37.09
N GLY A 99 -8.79 2.58 36.35
CA GLY A 99 -8.56 4.04 36.42
C GLY A 99 -7.53 4.52 37.45
N SER A 100 -6.97 3.64 38.28
CA SER A 100 -6.00 3.99 39.35
C SER A 100 -4.58 4.39 38.88
N GLY A 101 -4.42 4.85 37.63
CA GLY A 101 -3.12 5.30 37.10
C GLY A 101 -2.14 4.22 36.62
N LYS A 102 -2.48 2.92 36.73
CA LYS A 102 -1.61 1.79 36.31
C LYS A 102 -1.06 1.91 34.89
N THR A 103 -1.93 2.21 33.92
CA THR A 103 -1.56 2.35 32.51
C THR A 103 -0.55 3.47 32.27
N GLN A 104 -0.64 4.57 33.02
CA GLN A 104 0.30 5.69 32.89
C GLN A 104 1.66 5.39 33.49
N ILE A 105 1.70 4.64 34.59
CA ILE A 105 2.96 4.15 35.17
C ILE A 105 3.68 3.24 34.17
N CYS A 106 2.96 2.36 33.47
CA CYS A 106 3.54 1.50 32.44
C CYS A 106 4.08 2.29 31.23
N PHE A 107 3.37 3.31 30.74
CA PHE A 107 3.86 4.15 29.64
C PHE A 107 5.10 4.96 30.02
N GLN A 108 5.13 5.47 31.26
CA GLN A 108 6.25 6.24 31.77
C GLN A 108 7.52 5.39 31.92
N ALA A 109 7.39 4.13 32.35
CA ALA A 109 8.49 3.17 32.43
C ALA A 109 9.05 2.80 31.03
N CYS A 110 8.19 2.66 30.02
CA CYS A 110 8.62 2.36 28.64
C CYS A 110 9.43 3.48 27.99
N LEU A 111 9.20 4.73 28.40
CA LEU A 111 9.99 5.88 27.95
C LEU A 111 11.28 6.03 28.76
N HIS A 112 11.27 5.74 30.07
CA HIS A 112 12.45 5.89 30.92
C HIS A 112 13.51 4.83 30.67
N VAL A 113 13.14 3.59 30.30
CA VAL A 113 14.12 2.50 30.08
C VAL A 113 15.12 2.83 28.96
N GLN A 114 14.71 3.67 28.02
CA GLN A 114 15.49 4.10 26.85
C GLN A 114 16.51 5.20 27.17
N LEU A 115 16.45 5.80 28.37
CA LEU A 115 17.39 6.83 28.81
C LEU A 115 18.67 6.22 29.37
N SER A 116 19.72 7.03 29.45
CA SER A 116 20.98 6.61 30.06
C SER A 116 20.86 6.37 31.56
N ARG A 117 21.77 5.54 32.09
CA ARG A 117 21.79 5.13 33.50
C ARG A 117 21.89 6.31 34.46
N GLU A 118 22.63 7.34 34.08
CA GLU A 118 22.81 8.58 34.85
C GLU A 118 21.52 9.40 34.99
N LEU A 119 20.55 9.21 34.08
CA LEU A 119 19.25 9.88 34.09
C LEU A 119 18.12 8.97 34.61
N GLY A 120 18.47 7.85 35.25
CA GLY A 120 17.51 6.89 35.83
C GLY A 120 16.92 5.88 34.84
N GLY A 121 17.47 5.78 33.62
CA GLY A 121 17.12 4.77 32.61
C GLY A 121 18.08 3.59 32.57
N LEU A 122 17.96 2.71 31.58
CA LEU A 122 18.79 1.49 31.47
C LEU A 122 19.48 1.32 30.12
N ASN A 123 19.42 2.32 29.24
CA ASN A 123 19.86 2.25 27.83
C ASN A 123 19.23 1.06 27.07
N GLY A 124 18.00 0.70 27.40
CA GLY A 124 17.30 -0.46 26.84
C GLY A 124 16.06 -0.07 26.04
N ARG A 125 15.53 -0.99 25.21
CA ARG A 125 14.26 -0.80 24.48
C ARG A 125 13.10 -1.40 25.28
N ALA A 126 11.93 -0.76 25.25
CA ALA A 126 10.70 -1.29 25.85
C ALA A 126 9.80 -1.96 24.81
N LEU A 127 9.14 -3.06 25.20
CA LEU A 127 8.02 -3.65 24.46
C LEU A 127 6.75 -3.48 25.31
N TYR A 128 5.78 -2.73 24.81
CA TYR A 128 4.49 -2.49 25.47
C TYR A 128 3.39 -3.21 24.69
N ILE A 129 2.60 -4.05 25.36
CA ILE A 129 1.51 -4.81 24.73
C ILE A 129 0.17 -4.26 25.23
N ASP A 130 -0.50 -3.46 24.40
CA ASP A 130 -1.84 -2.93 24.67
C ASP A 130 -2.92 -3.94 24.25
N THR A 131 -3.90 -4.16 25.12
CA THR A 131 -5.01 -5.09 24.90
C THR A 131 -6.39 -4.42 24.82
N ARG A 132 -6.49 -3.07 24.91
CA ARG A 132 -7.80 -2.38 24.91
C ARG A 132 -7.93 -1.05 24.13
N ASN A 133 -6.95 -0.64 23.32
CA ASN A 133 -7.12 0.39 22.28
C ASN A 133 -7.65 1.75 22.81
N ALA A 134 -6.98 2.35 23.80
CA ALA A 134 -7.45 3.55 24.51
C ALA A 134 -6.54 4.79 24.34
N PHE A 135 -6.28 5.21 23.10
CA PHE A 135 -5.74 6.55 22.78
C PHE A 135 -6.58 7.19 21.68
N SER A 136 -6.97 8.45 21.86
CA SER A 136 -7.99 9.11 21.03
C SER A 136 -7.62 10.58 20.75
N LEU A 137 -7.35 10.89 19.47
CA LEU A 137 -7.28 12.26 18.90
C LEU A 137 -8.64 13.00 18.96
N GLN A 138 -9.71 12.28 19.29
CA GLN A 138 -11.10 12.70 19.15
C GLN A 138 -11.46 13.87 20.10
N ARG A 139 -10.71 14.06 21.20
CA ARG A 139 -10.90 15.21 22.11
C ARG A 139 -10.39 16.56 21.56
N ILE A 140 -9.57 16.57 20.50
CA ILE A 140 -9.18 17.80 19.80
C ILE A 140 -10.16 18.09 18.64
N ASN A 141 -10.75 17.04 18.04
CA ASN A 141 -11.72 17.14 16.94
C ASN A 141 -13.09 17.74 17.33
N ASP A 142 -13.38 18.00 18.60
CA ASP A 142 -14.65 18.63 19.00
C ASP A 142 -14.53 20.17 19.14
N TYR A 143 -13.31 20.72 19.19
CA TYR A 143 -13.11 22.17 19.40
C TYR A 143 -13.23 23.01 18.12
N TYR A 144 -12.86 22.47 16.96
CA TYR A 144 -12.83 23.22 15.69
C TYR A 144 -13.88 22.78 14.68
N PHE A 145 -14.63 21.74 14.98
CA PHE A 145 -15.57 21.15 14.03
C PHE A 145 -16.99 21.20 14.59
N ASP A 146 -17.96 21.39 13.70
CA ASP A 146 -19.38 21.22 14.00
C ASP A 146 -19.86 19.87 13.47
N ALA A 147 -20.83 19.25 14.16
CA ALA A 147 -21.59 18.18 13.55
C ALA A 147 -22.32 18.75 12.32
N TYR A 148 -22.25 18.05 11.20
CA TYR A 148 -22.82 18.47 9.93
C TYR A 148 -23.61 17.33 9.29
N GLU A 149 -24.81 17.65 8.80
CA GLU A 149 -25.67 16.73 8.09
C GLU A 149 -25.59 17.05 6.60
N LEU A 150 -24.73 16.33 5.88
CA LEU A 150 -24.52 16.53 4.46
C LEU A 150 -25.71 15.96 3.68
N ALA A 151 -26.55 16.87 3.17
CA ALA A 151 -27.67 16.59 2.26
C ALA A 151 -28.14 17.87 1.57
N ASN A 152 -28.80 17.73 0.40
CA ASN A 152 -29.44 18.85 -0.33
C ASN A 152 -28.50 20.03 -0.61
N THR A 153 -27.25 19.76 -0.97
CA THR A 153 -26.23 20.79 -1.21
C THR A 153 -25.33 20.40 -2.37
N LYS A 154 -24.66 21.38 -2.97
CA LYS A 154 -23.48 21.11 -3.78
C LYS A 154 -22.32 20.69 -2.86
N LEU A 155 -21.38 19.93 -3.41
CA LEU A 155 -20.17 19.52 -2.71
C LEU A 155 -19.00 19.54 -3.69
N VAL A 156 -17.99 20.37 -3.41
CA VAL A 156 -16.73 20.29 -4.15
C VAL A 156 -15.88 19.19 -3.50
N ILE A 157 -15.24 18.35 -4.31
CA ILE A 157 -14.45 17.23 -3.82
C ILE A 157 -13.05 17.30 -4.43
N ASP A 158 -12.03 17.23 -3.59
CA ASP A 158 -10.66 16.96 -4.01
C ASP A 158 -10.55 15.49 -4.46
N GLY A 159 -10.40 15.30 -5.78
CA GLY A 159 -10.44 14.00 -6.43
C GLY A 159 -9.23 13.12 -6.12
N ALA A 160 -8.02 13.69 -6.07
CA ALA A 160 -6.80 12.93 -5.79
C ALA A 160 -6.82 12.39 -4.35
N SER A 161 -7.18 13.25 -3.41
CA SER A 161 -7.33 12.87 -2.01
C SER A 161 -8.47 11.87 -1.81
N LEU A 162 -9.65 12.10 -2.40
CA LEU A 162 -10.77 11.16 -2.32
C LEU A 162 -10.39 9.77 -2.86
N ASN A 163 -9.78 9.70 -4.04
CA ASN A 163 -9.41 8.43 -4.67
C ASN A 163 -8.44 7.63 -3.79
N ALA A 164 -7.41 8.30 -3.25
CA ALA A 164 -6.47 7.68 -2.32
C ALA A 164 -7.16 7.16 -1.04
N GLN A 165 -8.07 7.95 -0.45
CA GLN A 165 -8.75 7.56 0.78
C GLN A 165 -9.77 6.43 0.58
N LEU A 166 -10.51 6.44 -0.53
CA LEU A 166 -11.46 5.37 -0.87
C LEU A 166 -10.75 4.03 -1.07
N TYR A 167 -9.56 4.04 -1.66
CA TYR A 167 -8.69 2.88 -1.73
C TYR A 167 -8.29 2.43 -0.32
N CYS A 168 -7.59 3.29 0.44
CA CYS A 168 -7.04 2.95 1.76
C CYS A 168 -8.09 2.45 2.78
N ASN A 169 -9.33 2.96 2.75
CA ASN A 169 -10.37 2.60 3.71
C ASN A 169 -11.11 1.28 3.41
N LYS A 170 -11.09 0.79 2.16
CA LYS A 170 -12.03 -0.28 1.73
C LYS A 170 -11.34 -1.49 1.12
N THR A 171 -10.26 -1.28 0.36
CA THR A 171 -9.41 -2.39 -0.07
C THR A 171 -8.49 -2.68 1.10
N TYR A 172 -8.79 -3.74 1.85
CA TYR A 172 -8.06 -4.15 3.05
C TYR A 172 -6.60 -4.50 2.71
N GLY A 173 -5.70 -3.53 2.51
CA GLY A 173 -4.23 -3.67 2.50
C GLY A 173 -3.61 -4.73 1.55
N ASP A 174 -4.41 -5.43 0.76
CA ASP A 174 -4.03 -6.64 0.03
C ASP A 174 -3.59 -6.29 -1.41
N SER A 175 -2.79 -5.23 -1.55
CA SER A 175 -2.36 -4.67 -2.84
C SER A 175 -1.38 -5.56 -3.60
N ILE A 176 -0.82 -6.57 -2.91
CA ILE A 176 0.26 -7.48 -3.34
C ILE A 176 0.02 -8.21 -4.66
N PHE A 177 -1.24 -8.34 -5.11
CA PHE A 177 -1.58 -9.03 -6.34
C PHE A 177 -1.85 -8.07 -7.50
N SER A 178 -1.24 -6.88 -7.49
CA SER A 178 -1.33 -5.95 -8.62
C SER A 178 -2.68 -5.26 -8.83
N GLY A 179 -3.55 -5.25 -7.81
CA GLY A 179 -4.74 -4.40 -7.73
C GLY A 179 -6.07 -5.09 -8.05
N ASP A 180 -7.04 -4.92 -7.14
CA ASP A 180 -8.42 -5.41 -7.30
C ASP A 180 -9.34 -4.29 -7.81
N TYR A 181 -9.28 -4.00 -9.12
CA TYR A 181 -9.95 -2.86 -9.72
C TYR A 181 -11.48 -2.92 -9.67
N ASP A 182 -12.06 -4.12 -9.67
CA ASP A 182 -13.51 -4.31 -9.49
C ASP A 182 -13.98 -3.86 -8.09
N GLN A 183 -13.20 -4.12 -7.04
CA GLN A 183 -13.48 -3.67 -5.67
C GLN A 183 -13.35 -2.15 -5.55
N ILE A 184 -12.36 -1.57 -6.20
CA ILE A 184 -12.17 -0.12 -6.28
C ILE A 184 -13.38 0.51 -6.98
N ALA A 185 -13.73 0.00 -8.17
CA ALA A 185 -14.88 0.50 -8.93
C ALA A 185 -16.17 0.44 -8.11
N HIS A 186 -16.42 -0.67 -7.41
CA HIS A 186 -17.56 -0.82 -6.52
C HIS A 186 -17.54 0.17 -5.35
N CYS A 187 -16.36 0.41 -4.75
CA CYS A 187 -16.19 1.35 -3.65
C CYS A 187 -16.54 2.78 -4.07
N VAL A 188 -15.98 3.23 -5.20
CA VAL A 188 -16.22 4.55 -5.78
C VAL A 188 -17.69 4.71 -6.15
N THR A 189 -18.29 3.69 -6.79
CA THR A 189 -19.70 3.68 -7.15
C THR A 189 -20.59 3.87 -5.91
N ARG A 190 -20.34 3.11 -4.85
CA ARG A 190 -21.08 3.20 -3.59
C ARG A 190 -20.96 4.56 -2.93
N PHE A 191 -19.78 5.17 -2.98
CA PHE A 191 -19.55 6.49 -2.40
C PHE A 191 -20.41 7.55 -3.08
N PHE A 192 -20.42 7.60 -4.42
CA PHE A 192 -21.24 8.55 -5.15
C PHE A 192 -22.74 8.23 -5.06
N GLU A 193 -23.14 6.95 -5.05
CA GLU A 193 -24.54 6.55 -4.80
C GLU A 193 -25.05 7.09 -3.46
N ASP A 194 -24.24 7.02 -2.39
CA ASP A 194 -24.57 7.55 -1.08
C ASP A 194 -24.80 9.07 -1.13
N LEU A 195 -23.93 9.81 -1.82
CA LEU A 195 -24.07 11.27 -1.98
C LEU A 195 -25.34 11.63 -2.76
N LEU A 196 -25.58 10.99 -3.90
CA LEU A 196 -26.75 11.23 -4.74
C LEU A 196 -28.06 10.90 -3.99
N ARG A 197 -28.08 9.85 -3.18
CA ARG A 197 -29.23 9.52 -2.32
C ARG A 197 -29.52 10.56 -1.25
N CYS A 198 -28.48 11.26 -0.78
CA CYS A 198 -28.60 12.42 0.11
C CYS A 198 -28.94 13.71 -0.65
N ASN A 199 -29.22 13.64 -1.96
CA ASN A 199 -29.44 14.79 -2.83
C ASN A 199 -28.27 15.78 -2.79
N VAL A 200 -27.04 15.26 -2.73
CA VAL A 200 -25.81 16.04 -2.83
C VAL A 200 -25.38 16.04 -4.28
N GLU A 201 -25.06 17.20 -4.85
CA GLU A 201 -24.51 17.35 -6.20
C GLU A 201 -22.98 17.44 -6.11
N PRO A 202 -22.23 16.34 -6.35
CA PRO A 202 -20.78 16.37 -6.29
C PRO A 202 -20.19 17.04 -7.54
N LEU A 203 -19.17 17.86 -7.33
CA LEU A 203 -18.25 18.36 -8.35
C LEU A 203 -16.83 17.98 -7.94
N VAL A 204 -16.23 17.03 -8.66
CA VAL A 204 -14.88 16.53 -8.35
C VAL A 204 -13.83 17.33 -9.11
N ILE A 205 -12.84 17.88 -8.43
CA ILE A 205 -11.70 18.57 -9.04
C ILE A 205 -10.49 17.66 -8.95
N ILE A 206 -9.85 17.38 -10.08
CA ILE A 206 -8.77 16.40 -10.20
C ILE A 206 -7.48 17.13 -10.57
N ASP A 207 -6.36 16.71 -9.97
CA ASP A 207 -5.02 17.19 -10.37
C ASP A 207 -4.69 16.82 -11.83
N GLY A 208 -3.96 17.71 -12.48
CA GLY A 208 -3.34 17.51 -13.78
C GLY A 208 -1.88 17.11 -13.69
N GLY A 209 -1.03 17.79 -14.46
CA GLY A 209 0.41 17.69 -14.32
C GLY A 209 0.91 18.21 -12.97
N TRP A 210 2.22 18.10 -12.73
CA TRP A 210 2.86 18.74 -11.60
C TRP A 210 3.59 20.01 -12.04
N GLU A 211 3.57 21.02 -11.17
CA GLU A 211 4.38 22.22 -11.34
C GLU A 211 5.86 21.93 -11.05
N SER A 212 6.79 22.63 -11.72
CA SER A 212 8.23 22.34 -11.62
C SER A 212 8.75 22.27 -10.17
N LYS A 213 8.14 23.03 -9.26
CA LYS A 213 8.47 23.07 -7.81
C LYS A 213 8.30 21.72 -7.09
N LYS A 214 7.40 20.84 -7.56
CA LYS A 214 7.07 19.56 -6.92
C LYS A 214 8.01 18.42 -7.30
N TYR A 215 8.93 18.63 -8.24
CA TYR A 215 9.82 17.58 -8.77
C TYR A 215 10.54 16.79 -7.66
N HIS A 216 11.23 17.46 -6.73
CA HIS A 216 11.96 16.77 -5.65
C HIS A 216 11.04 15.96 -4.72
N THR A 217 9.86 16.48 -4.40
CA THR A 217 8.85 15.76 -3.61
C THR A 217 8.37 14.50 -4.33
N LEU A 218 8.18 14.57 -5.65
CA LEU A 218 7.79 13.42 -6.46
C LEU A 218 8.89 12.35 -6.55
N ILE A 219 10.16 12.76 -6.67
CA ILE A 219 11.29 11.84 -6.61
C ILE A 219 11.38 11.15 -5.25
N GLY A 220 11.20 11.91 -4.15
CA GLY A 220 11.13 11.35 -2.80
C GLY A 220 10.02 10.30 -2.69
N ARG A 221 8.80 10.66 -3.11
CA ARG A 221 7.64 9.74 -3.13
C ARG A 221 7.87 8.51 -4.02
N PHE A 222 8.57 8.65 -5.15
CA PHE A 222 8.92 7.52 -6.01
C PHE A 222 9.86 6.56 -5.27
N LYS A 223 10.93 7.05 -4.64
CA LYS A 223 11.86 6.24 -3.86
C LYS A 223 11.16 5.54 -2.69
N ASP A 224 10.30 6.24 -1.96
CA ASP A 224 9.54 5.68 -0.85
C ASP A 224 8.61 4.54 -1.32
N ARG A 225 7.97 4.71 -2.48
CA ARG A 225 7.12 3.68 -3.09
C ARG A 225 7.93 2.49 -3.60
N LEU A 226 9.10 2.73 -4.22
CA LEU A 226 9.98 1.66 -4.69
C LEU A 226 10.50 0.81 -3.53
N ASN A 227 10.97 1.45 -2.46
CA ASN A 227 11.37 0.79 -1.22
C ASN A 227 10.21 0.00 -0.60
N SER A 228 9.00 0.56 -0.64
CA SER A 228 7.80 -0.12 -0.15
C SER A 228 7.46 -1.35 -0.98
N ALA A 229 7.64 -1.29 -2.31
CA ALA A 229 7.40 -2.38 -3.24
C ALA A 229 8.46 -3.49 -3.12
N SER A 230 9.73 -3.16 -2.86
CA SER A 230 10.81 -4.14 -2.73
C SER A 230 10.75 -4.95 -1.44
N ILE A 231 10.16 -4.39 -0.37
CA ILE A 231 10.07 -5.02 0.95
C ILE A 231 8.68 -5.66 1.19
N ILE A 232 7.75 -5.57 0.24
CA ILE A 232 6.37 -6.02 0.45
C ILE A 232 6.31 -7.54 0.60
N ASN A 233 5.81 -8.02 1.74
CA ASN A 233 5.62 -9.44 2.05
C ASN A 233 4.40 -9.61 2.97
N PHE A 234 3.76 -10.78 2.97
CA PHE A 234 2.62 -11.13 3.84
C PHE A 234 2.95 -11.09 5.34
N ASN A 235 4.24 -11.12 5.72
CA ASN A 235 4.70 -11.11 7.13
C ASN A 235 4.69 -9.72 7.79
N ASN A 236 4.56 -8.62 7.04
CA ASN A 236 4.68 -7.29 7.61
C ASN A 236 3.35 -6.85 8.27
N ASN A 237 3.34 -6.80 9.61
CA ASN A 237 2.31 -6.09 10.39
C ASN A 237 2.27 -4.57 10.10
N HIS A 238 3.25 -4.06 9.35
CA HIS A 238 3.26 -2.71 8.78
C HIS A 238 2.67 -2.75 7.37
N ARG A 239 1.44 -2.26 7.22
CA ARG A 239 0.79 -2.10 5.91
C ARG A 239 1.49 -0.99 5.11
N THR A 240 2.43 -1.34 4.25
CA THR A 240 2.95 -0.43 3.24
C THR A 240 1.90 -0.27 2.15
N PHE A 241 1.35 0.95 2.03
CA PHE A 241 0.32 1.25 1.03
C PHE A 241 0.96 1.59 -0.31
N LEU A 242 0.86 0.69 -1.29
CA LEU A 242 1.13 1.00 -2.69
C LEU A 242 -0.20 1.16 -3.45
N PHE A 243 -0.31 2.25 -4.20
CA PHE A 243 -1.48 2.49 -5.05
C PHE A 243 -1.37 1.67 -6.33
N PRO A 244 -2.42 0.93 -6.72
CA PRO A 244 -2.45 0.21 -7.98
C PRO A 244 -2.32 1.18 -9.15
N MET A 245 -1.63 0.75 -10.19
CA MET A 245 -1.28 1.61 -11.30
C MET A 245 -2.51 2.24 -11.97
N LEU A 246 -3.58 1.47 -12.20
CA LEU A 246 -4.79 1.93 -12.90
C LEU A 246 -5.85 2.53 -11.95
N LEU A 247 -5.48 2.89 -10.73
CA LEU A 247 -6.41 3.44 -9.72
C LEU A 247 -7.12 4.71 -10.20
N HIS A 248 -6.39 5.61 -10.86
CA HIS A 248 -6.96 6.84 -11.41
C HIS A 248 -7.92 6.55 -12.57
N ASP A 249 -7.53 5.64 -13.47
CA ASP A 249 -8.32 5.29 -14.65
C ASP A 249 -9.68 4.67 -14.27
N VAL A 250 -9.68 3.81 -13.25
CA VAL A 250 -10.93 3.24 -12.69
C VAL A 250 -11.80 4.31 -12.03
N PHE A 251 -11.19 5.28 -11.34
CA PHE A 251 -11.93 6.36 -10.69
C PHE A 251 -12.66 7.23 -11.73
N VAL A 252 -11.99 7.61 -12.81
CA VAL A 252 -12.56 8.38 -13.92
C VAL A 252 -13.61 7.56 -14.68
N ASP A 253 -13.36 6.28 -14.97
CA ASP A 253 -14.35 5.39 -15.62
C ASP A 253 -15.67 5.33 -14.84
N VAL A 254 -15.61 5.18 -13.51
CA VAL A 254 -16.82 5.16 -12.66
C VAL A 254 -17.53 6.51 -12.68
N MET A 255 -16.81 7.62 -12.57
CA MET A 255 -17.43 8.96 -12.64
C MET A 255 -18.13 9.19 -13.97
N ASN A 256 -17.51 8.79 -15.09
CA ASN A 256 -18.11 8.86 -16.42
C ASN A 256 -19.40 8.02 -16.52
N LYS A 257 -19.37 6.76 -16.05
CA LYS A 257 -20.54 5.87 -16.07
C LYS A 257 -21.71 6.35 -15.20
N MET A 258 -21.39 7.05 -14.12
CA MET A 258 -22.37 7.60 -13.19
C MET A 258 -22.78 9.05 -13.53
N GLU A 259 -22.22 9.61 -14.60
CA GLU A 259 -22.43 11.00 -15.03
C GLU A 259 -22.12 12.01 -13.90
N ILE A 260 -21.11 11.71 -13.08
CA ILE A 260 -20.62 12.61 -12.03
C ILE A 260 -19.84 13.73 -12.70
N LYS A 261 -20.16 14.98 -12.36
CA LYS A 261 -19.43 16.14 -12.86
C LYS A 261 -18.03 16.19 -12.24
N TYR A 262 -17.02 16.29 -13.08
CA TYR A 262 -15.66 16.53 -12.64
C TYR A 262 -14.92 17.43 -13.63
N TYR A 263 -13.83 18.01 -13.16
CA TYR A 263 -12.95 18.85 -13.96
C TYR A 263 -11.49 18.51 -13.63
N MET A 264 -10.67 18.29 -14.65
CA MET A 264 -9.25 18.03 -14.49
C MET A 264 -8.44 19.32 -14.70
N CYS A 265 -7.69 19.71 -13.68
CA CYS A 265 -6.84 20.88 -13.73
C CYS A 265 -5.65 20.68 -14.68
N THR A 266 -5.03 21.78 -15.12
CA THR A 266 -3.75 21.70 -15.86
C THR A 266 -2.65 21.21 -14.93
N PHE A 267 -2.60 21.75 -13.71
CA PHE A 267 -1.69 21.35 -12.63
C PHE A 267 -2.48 21.05 -11.35
N GLU A 268 -2.34 21.84 -10.28
CA GLU A 268 -2.91 21.50 -8.96
C GLU A 268 -4.41 21.82 -8.84
N ALA A 269 -5.15 20.93 -8.16
CA ALA A 269 -6.58 21.08 -7.92
C ALA A 269 -6.94 21.88 -6.68
N ASP A 270 -6.07 21.95 -5.67
CA ASP A 270 -6.43 22.43 -4.32
C ASP A 270 -6.97 23.86 -4.30
N GLU A 271 -6.24 24.78 -4.94
CA GLU A 271 -6.62 26.19 -5.04
C GLU A 271 -7.91 26.37 -5.84
N SER A 272 -8.05 25.61 -6.94
CA SER A 272 -9.23 25.63 -7.79
C SER A 272 -10.46 25.10 -7.05
N ALA A 273 -10.33 24.00 -6.32
CA ALA A 273 -11.38 23.42 -5.51
C ALA A 273 -11.82 24.40 -4.41
N ALA A 274 -10.87 25.04 -3.73
CA ALA A 274 -11.19 26.06 -2.74
C ALA A 274 -11.93 27.27 -3.34
N ALA A 275 -11.44 27.80 -4.47
CA ALA A 275 -12.06 28.91 -5.19
C ALA A 275 -13.50 28.61 -5.60
N ILE A 276 -13.73 27.45 -6.23
CA ILE A 276 -15.05 27.02 -6.69
C ILE A 276 -16.01 26.85 -5.52
N ALA A 277 -15.55 26.27 -4.41
CA ALA A 277 -16.39 26.07 -3.23
C ALA A 277 -16.82 27.40 -2.58
N ARG A 278 -15.96 28.43 -2.57
CA ARG A 278 -16.32 29.79 -2.13
C ARG A 278 -17.38 30.40 -3.05
N VAL A 279 -17.18 30.30 -4.36
CA VAL A 279 -18.12 30.84 -5.37
C VAL A 279 -19.49 30.15 -5.30
N LEU A 280 -19.51 28.83 -5.12
CA LEU A 280 -20.73 28.04 -5.00
C LEU A 280 -21.34 28.08 -3.59
N ASN A 281 -20.65 28.70 -2.62
CA ASN A 281 -20.99 28.70 -1.20
C ASN A 281 -21.33 27.29 -0.68
N CYS A 282 -20.47 26.33 -0.97
CA CYS A 282 -20.67 24.93 -0.61
C CYS A 282 -19.43 24.33 0.08
N PRO A 283 -19.57 23.18 0.78
CA PRO A 283 -18.43 22.56 1.41
C PRO A 283 -17.42 21.97 0.41
N VAL A 284 -16.16 21.88 0.85
CA VAL A 284 -15.12 21.06 0.22
C VAL A 284 -14.94 19.78 1.02
N LEU A 285 -14.89 18.63 0.34
CA LEU A 285 -14.46 17.36 0.90
C LEU A 285 -13.03 17.05 0.46
N SER A 286 -12.13 16.88 1.42
CA SER A 286 -10.74 16.45 1.19
C SER A 286 -10.19 15.77 2.45
N TYR A 287 -9.00 15.19 2.37
CA TYR A 287 -8.18 14.80 3.52
C TYR A 287 -6.92 15.66 3.65
N ASP A 288 -6.73 16.66 2.78
CA ASP A 288 -5.58 17.55 2.81
C ASP A 288 -5.70 18.59 3.94
N SER A 289 -4.57 18.92 4.56
CA SER A 289 -4.48 19.94 5.59
C SER A 289 -4.59 21.36 5.04
N ASP A 290 -4.32 21.58 3.75
CA ASP A 290 -4.30 22.93 3.17
C ASP A 290 -5.71 23.57 3.17
N PHE A 291 -6.77 22.76 3.15
CA PHE A 291 -8.15 23.25 3.30
C PHE A 291 -8.49 23.84 4.67
N TYR A 292 -7.68 23.59 5.72
CA TYR A 292 -7.85 24.29 7.01
C TYR A 292 -7.47 25.75 6.94
N ILE A 293 -6.53 26.09 6.05
CA ILE A 293 -6.14 27.47 5.85
C ILE A 293 -7.00 28.12 4.79
N TYR A 294 -7.39 27.48 3.69
CA TYR A 294 -8.12 28.13 2.56
C TYR A 294 -9.44 28.86 2.89
N GLY A 295 -9.90 28.94 4.15
CA GLY A 295 -11.07 29.73 4.51
C GLY A 295 -12.35 29.25 3.84
N VAL A 296 -12.44 27.94 3.59
CA VAL A 296 -13.61 27.26 3.04
C VAL A 296 -14.33 26.46 4.11
N MET A 297 -15.59 26.14 3.86
CA MET A 297 -16.32 25.13 4.63
C MET A 297 -15.70 23.76 4.34
N TYR A 298 -14.87 23.25 5.22
CA TYR A 298 -14.07 22.05 4.96
C TYR A 298 -14.63 20.83 5.70
N ILE A 299 -14.92 19.75 5.00
CA ILE A 299 -15.29 18.44 5.56
C ILE A 299 -14.07 17.53 5.42
N PRO A 300 -13.37 17.20 6.53
CA PRO A 300 -12.29 16.23 6.45
C PRO A 300 -12.85 14.83 6.24
N PHE A 301 -12.27 14.08 5.30
CA PHE A 301 -12.79 12.79 4.85
C PHE A 301 -12.96 11.77 5.99
N ASN A 302 -12.05 11.74 6.96
CA ASN A 302 -12.13 10.84 8.13
C ASN A 302 -13.30 11.15 9.08
N THR A 303 -13.99 12.26 8.90
CA THR A 303 -15.19 12.60 9.68
C THR A 303 -16.48 12.10 9.03
N LEU A 304 -16.44 11.67 7.76
CA LEU A 304 -17.62 11.14 7.06
C LEU A 304 -18.04 9.79 7.66
N ASP A 305 -19.31 9.70 8.04
CA ASP A 305 -19.89 8.45 8.48
C ASP A 305 -19.91 7.43 7.34
N ARG A 306 -19.67 6.16 7.73
CA ARG A 306 -19.60 5.03 6.80
C ARG A 306 -20.92 4.77 6.08
N TYR A 307 -22.06 5.12 6.67
CA TYR A 307 -23.38 4.83 6.15
C TYR A 307 -24.26 6.09 6.12
N ILE A 308 -25.17 6.16 5.15
CA ILE A 308 -26.22 7.17 5.13
C ILE A 308 -27.32 6.81 6.15
N VAL A 309 -27.94 7.83 6.72
CA VAL A 309 -29.02 7.69 7.70
C VAL A 309 -30.30 8.26 7.10
N ARG A 310 -31.42 7.56 7.29
CA ARG A 310 -32.73 8.07 6.87
C ARG A 310 -33.14 9.22 7.79
N TYR A 311 -33.48 10.36 7.22
CA TYR A 311 -33.93 11.53 7.97
C TYR A 311 -35.14 12.15 7.27
N GLY A 312 -36.29 12.13 7.96
CA GLY A 312 -37.57 12.52 7.35
C GLY A 312 -37.91 11.68 6.10
N LYS A 313 -38.15 12.36 4.97
CA LYS A 313 -38.42 11.73 3.67
C LYS A 313 -37.16 11.45 2.83
N GLY A 314 -35.97 11.86 3.29
CA GLY A 314 -34.72 11.73 2.55
C GLY A 314 -33.63 10.98 3.32
N TYR A 315 -32.39 11.11 2.85
CA TYR A 315 -31.20 10.57 3.49
C TYR A 315 -30.21 11.70 3.78
N ILE A 316 -29.42 11.51 4.84
CA ILE A 316 -28.31 12.38 5.21
C ILE A 316 -27.04 11.56 5.37
N LYS A 317 -25.90 12.17 5.08
CA LYS A 317 -24.59 11.63 5.45
C LYS A 317 -24.02 12.48 6.57
N ARG A 318 -23.87 11.90 7.76
CA ARG A 318 -23.35 12.64 8.92
C ARG A 318 -21.84 12.80 8.79
N CYS A 319 -21.35 13.96 9.16
CA CYS A 319 -19.92 14.22 9.24
C CYS A 319 -19.62 15.37 10.19
N LYS A 320 -18.37 15.82 10.19
CA LYS A 320 -18.00 17.06 10.85
C LYS A 320 -17.48 18.08 9.83
N ILE A 321 -17.78 19.34 10.06
CA ILE A 321 -17.36 20.45 9.21
C ILE A 321 -16.48 21.42 9.99
N TYR A 322 -15.35 21.78 9.41
CA TYR A 322 -14.46 22.83 9.87
C TYR A 322 -14.91 24.17 9.32
N ARG A 323 -14.86 25.16 10.22
CA ARG A 323 -15.21 26.56 9.97
C ARG A 323 -14.08 27.42 10.49
N ILE A 324 -13.48 28.21 9.61
CA ILE A 324 -12.32 29.04 9.95
C ILE A 324 -12.60 30.01 11.09
N GLU A 325 -13.85 30.46 11.24
CA GLU A 325 -14.28 31.35 12.31
C GLU A 325 -14.03 30.75 13.70
N LYS A 326 -14.10 29.41 13.86
CA LYS A 326 -13.78 28.75 15.13
C LYS A 326 -12.30 28.85 15.47
N LEU A 327 -11.43 28.76 14.47
CA LEU A 327 -9.99 28.93 14.66
C LEU A 327 -9.67 30.37 15.09
N LEU A 328 -10.24 31.36 14.38
CA LEU A 328 -10.06 32.79 14.69
C LEU A 328 -10.60 33.13 16.10
N ASN A 329 -11.75 32.56 16.48
CA ASN A 329 -12.32 32.74 17.82
C ASN A 329 -11.45 32.17 18.95
N LYS A 330 -10.72 31.07 18.69
CA LYS A 330 -9.76 30.52 19.65
C LYS A 330 -8.55 31.43 19.82
N PHE A 331 -8.02 31.96 18.72
CA PHE A 331 -6.90 32.88 18.70
C PHE A 331 -7.38 34.32 18.50
N LYS A 332 -8.16 34.85 19.46
CA LYS A 332 -8.70 36.22 19.38
C LYS A 332 -7.59 37.23 19.03
N GLY A 333 -7.80 37.97 17.95
CA GLY A 333 -6.83 38.92 17.38
C GLY A 333 -6.04 38.39 16.17
N LEU A 334 -6.12 37.08 15.87
CA LEU A 334 -5.56 36.52 14.64
C LEU A 334 -6.45 36.91 13.46
N ASP A 335 -5.88 37.61 12.50
CA ASP A 335 -6.54 37.99 11.25
C ASP A 335 -6.40 36.89 10.18
N ILE A 336 -7.42 36.70 9.36
CA ILE A 336 -7.43 35.69 8.29
C ILE A 336 -6.29 35.91 7.28
N THR A 337 -5.89 37.17 7.05
CA THR A 337 -4.79 37.54 6.13
C THR A 337 -3.43 37.04 6.59
N LEU A 338 -3.28 36.62 7.86
CA LEU A 338 -2.04 36.11 8.43
C LEU A 338 -1.87 34.59 8.30
N LEU A 339 -2.92 33.86 7.93
CA LEU A 339 -2.84 32.39 7.79
C LEU A 339 -1.88 31.92 6.69
N PRO A 340 -1.71 32.61 5.54
CA PRO A 340 -0.67 32.30 4.58
C PRO A 340 0.75 32.38 5.17
N LEU A 341 1.01 33.39 6.02
CA LEU A 341 2.29 33.47 6.72
C LEU A 341 2.48 32.29 7.68
N ALA A 342 1.40 31.88 8.34
CA ALA A 342 1.44 30.74 9.22
C ALA A 342 1.80 29.45 8.47
N SER A 343 1.24 29.23 7.27
CA SER A 343 1.57 28.06 6.44
C SER A 343 3.02 28.10 5.95
N ILE A 344 3.51 29.27 5.52
CA ILE A 344 4.92 29.48 5.14
C ILE A 344 5.87 29.14 6.30
N LEU A 345 5.59 29.62 7.52
CA LEU A 345 6.44 29.37 8.69
C LEU A 345 6.41 27.90 9.13
N LEU A 346 5.26 27.24 9.03
CA LEU A 346 5.15 25.82 9.33
C LEU A 346 5.97 24.98 8.34
N GLY A 347 6.12 25.47 7.12
CA GLY A 347 6.81 24.86 5.99
C GLY A 347 5.77 24.41 4.97
N ASN A 348 6.00 24.74 3.71
CA ASN A 348 5.15 24.35 2.59
C ASN A 348 6.01 23.97 1.38
N ASP A 349 5.37 23.58 0.28
CA ASP A 349 6.04 23.15 -0.96
C ASP A 349 6.89 24.24 -1.62
N TYR A 350 6.70 25.51 -1.24
CA TYR A 350 7.44 26.65 -1.80
C TYR A 350 8.68 27.03 -0.99
N ILE A 351 8.61 26.95 0.35
CA ILE A 351 9.65 27.39 1.28
C ILE A 351 9.82 26.36 2.41
N ASN A 352 11.05 25.83 2.53
CA ASN A 352 11.41 24.93 3.60
C ASN A 352 11.42 25.66 4.95
N SER A 353 10.77 25.08 5.96
CA SER A 353 10.71 25.67 7.31
C SER A 353 12.08 25.97 7.95
N LYS A 354 13.15 25.27 7.53
CA LYS A 354 14.53 25.51 8.02
C LYS A 354 15.03 26.93 7.72
N VAL A 355 14.52 27.59 6.67
CA VAL A 355 14.86 28.99 6.33
C VAL A 355 14.58 29.93 7.50
N PHE A 356 13.57 29.62 8.31
CA PHE A 356 13.12 30.45 9.43
C PHE A 356 13.69 30.01 10.78
N ASN A 357 14.70 29.13 10.83
CA ASN A 357 15.28 28.64 12.10
C ASN A 357 15.80 29.79 12.99
N LYS A 358 16.44 30.81 12.40
CA LYS A 358 16.91 32.02 13.13
C LYS A 358 15.75 32.81 13.75
N PHE A 359 14.63 32.91 13.04
CA PHE A 359 13.41 33.52 13.57
C PHE A 359 12.79 32.66 14.69
N PHE A 360 12.76 31.33 14.54
CA PHE A 360 12.25 30.43 15.57
C PHE A 360 13.10 30.42 16.85
N SER A 361 14.41 30.66 16.76
CA SER A 361 15.26 30.85 17.95
C SER A 361 14.87 32.10 18.75
N GLU A 362 14.46 33.19 18.10
CA GLU A 362 14.01 34.41 18.78
C GLU A 362 12.62 34.29 19.41
N LEU A 363 11.73 33.52 18.78
CA LEU A 363 10.44 33.13 19.35
C LEU A 363 10.55 32.23 20.60
N ARG A 364 11.79 31.93 21.04
CA ARG A 364 12.11 30.97 22.11
C ARG A 364 11.42 29.63 21.87
N ILE A 365 11.40 29.17 20.61
CA ILE A 365 10.96 27.80 20.31
C ILE A 365 12.06 26.82 20.75
N LEU A 366 12.27 26.71 22.06
CA LEU A 366 13.20 25.74 22.63
C LEU A 366 12.71 24.33 22.26
N LYS A 367 13.62 23.50 21.75
CA LYS A 367 13.46 22.05 21.58
C LYS A 367 13.34 21.39 22.97
N GLN A 368 12.26 21.64 23.69
CA GLN A 368 11.95 20.87 24.90
C GLN A 368 11.28 19.55 24.49
N ARG A 369 11.53 18.48 25.26
CA ARG A 369 10.90 17.16 25.12
C ARG A 369 9.38 17.29 25.28
N VAL A 370 8.69 17.65 24.21
CA VAL A 370 7.23 17.72 24.16
C VAL A 370 6.75 16.65 23.18
N THR A 371 5.72 15.92 23.60
CA THR A 371 5.14 14.76 22.89
C THR A 371 4.55 15.11 21.51
N ASN A 372 4.35 16.39 21.19
CA ASN A 372 3.95 16.85 19.86
C ASN A 372 4.56 18.23 19.50
N TYR A 373 5.77 18.23 18.93
CA TYR A 373 6.51 19.44 18.53
C TYR A 373 5.75 20.31 17.51
N GLN A 374 5.00 19.68 16.59
CA GLN A 374 4.28 20.40 15.54
C GLN A 374 3.10 21.19 16.09
N GLN A 375 2.32 20.62 17.03
CA GLN A 375 1.23 21.34 17.71
C GLN A 375 1.75 22.55 18.49
N LEU A 376 2.87 22.40 19.21
CA LEU A 376 3.50 23.54 19.89
C LEU A 376 3.97 24.62 18.90
N LYS A 377 4.52 24.21 17.76
CA LYS A 377 4.97 25.13 16.71
C LYS A 377 3.79 25.94 16.19
N ILE A 378 2.65 25.29 15.89
CA ILE A 378 1.40 25.95 15.47
C ILE A 378 0.90 26.92 16.53
N ASP A 379 0.73 26.47 17.77
CA ASP A 379 0.21 27.31 18.86
C ASP A 379 1.09 28.54 19.10
N ARG A 380 2.42 28.41 19.03
CA ARG A 380 3.36 29.54 19.21
C ARG A 380 3.31 30.51 18.03
N ILE A 381 3.28 30.01 16.80
CA ILE A 381 3.16 30.86 15.61
C ILE A 381 1.86 31.64 15.65
N PHE A 382 0.73 31.01 15.96
CA PHE A 382 -0.58 31.67 15.94
C PHE A 382 -0.69 32.68 17.09
N ASN A 383 -0.15 32.36 18.27
CA ASN A 383 -0.08 33.31 19.39
C ASN A 383 0.86 34.49 19.12
N TRP A 384 1.85 34.34 18.26
CA TRP A 384 2.70 35.45 17.83
C TRP A 384 2.00 36.30 16.76
N LEU A 385 1.44 35.66 15.72
CA LEU A 385 0.78 36.33 14.61
C LEU A 385 -0.41 37.19 15.06
N LYS A 386 -1.20 36.76 16.06
CA LYS A 386 -2.36 37.53 16.56
C LYS A 386 -2.06 38.93 17.10
N HIS A 387 -0.79 39.28 17.28
CA HIS A 387 -0.33 40.59 17.76
C HIS A 387 0.30 41.46 16.66
N HIS A 388 0.26 41.02 15.40
CA HIS A 388 0.95 41.65 14.29
C HIS A 388 -0.01 41.91 13.12
N THR A 389 0.29 42.92 12.30
CA THR A 389 -0.32 43.07 10.98
C THR A 389 0.47 42.27 9.94
N LEU A 390 -0.09 42.02 8.76
CA LEU A 390 0.58 41.28 7.69
C LEU A 390 1.94 41.89 7.33
N ASN A 391 2.00 43.21 7.14
CA ASN A 391 3.24 43.94 6.84
C ASN A 391 4.25 43.93 8.01
N ASP A 392 3.80 44.09 9.25
CA ASP A 392 4.70 44.06 10.43
C ASP A 392 5.28 42.65 10.65
N ALA A 393 4.44 41.61 10.51
CA ALA A 393 4.86 40.22 10.60
C ALA A 393 5.88 39.89 9.50
N MET A 394 5.63 40.29 8.25
CA MET A 394 6.57 40.13 7.13
C MET A 394 7.91 40.82 7.42
N ASN A 395 7.90 42.08 7.85
CA ASN A 395 9.13 42.81 8.19
C ASN A 395 9.98 42.08 9.24
N LYS A 396 9.34 41.57 10.30
CA LYS A 396 10.02 40.84 11.38
C LYS A 396 10.56 39.49 10.91
N ILE A 397 9.80 38.72 10.12
CA ILE A 397 10.25 37.41 9.62
C ILE A 397 11.46 37.57 8.69
N VAL A 398 11.34 38.47 7.70
CA VAL A 398 12.33 38.61 6.64
C VAL A 398 13.65 39.18 7.17
N LYS A 399 13.64 39.93 8.29
CA LYS A 399 14.87 40.41 8.96
C LYS A 399 15.85 39.29 9.33
N HIS A 400 15.37 38.07 9.56
CA HIS A 400 16.21 36.92 9.94
C HIS A 400 16.61 36.03 8.75
N VAL A 401 16.14 36.34 7.54
CA VAL A 401 16.51 35.66 6.31
C VAL A 401 17.90 36.12 5.87
N SER A 402 18.72 35.20 5.36
CA SER A 402 20.06 35.53 4.89
C SER A 402 20.01 36.51 3.70
N LYS A 403 21.00 37.41 3.59
CA LYS A 403 21.05 38.41 2.51
C LYS A 403 20.98 37.78 1.11
N ASN A 404 21.57 36.59 0.94
CA ASN A 404 21.62 35.88 -0.34
C ASN A 404 20.26 35.29 -0.75
N GLN A 405 19.36 35.02 0.20
CA GLN A 405 18.05 34.42 -0.07
C GLN A 405 16.89 35.43 0.06
N TYR A 406 17.16 36.63 0.55
CA TYR A 406 16.17 37.66 0.89
C TYR A 406 15.15 37.89 -0.22
N GLN A 407 15.62 38.30 -1.41
CA GLN A 407 14.73 38.71 -2.50
C GLN A 407 13.85 37.54 -2.96
N ARG A 408 14.46 36.37 -3.16
CA ARG A 408 13.77 35.15 -3.56
C ARG A 408 12.73 34.67 -2.55
N VAL A 409 13.02 34.76 -1.25
CA VAL A 409 12.08 34.37 -0.20
C VAL A 409 10.91 35.35 -0.15
N VAL A 410 11.17 36.66 -0.24
CA VAL A 410 10.11 37.68 -0.26
C VAL A 410 9.17 37.50 -1.45
N GLU A 411 9.72 37.35 -2.66
CA GLU A 411 8.92 37.12 -3.87
C GLU A 411 8.02 35.88 -3.72
N LYS A 412 8.57 34.76 -3.24
CA LYS A 412 7.77 33.55 -2.97
C LYS A 412 6.70 33.76 -1.90
N MET A 413 7.02 34.49 -0.82
CA MET A 413 6.04 34.79 0.23
C MET A 413 4.90 35.66 -0.32
N GLU A 414 5.20 36.67 -1.12
CA GLU A 414 4.19 37.51 -1.80
C GLU A 414 3.30 36.69 -2.73
N THR A 415 3.88 35.78 -3.53
CA THR A 415 3.10 34.87 -4.39
C THR A 415 2.10 34.08 -3.55
N ILE A 416 2.54 33.38 -2.51
CA ILE A 416 1.68 32.53 -1.68
C ILE A 416 0.58 33.34 -0.97
N ILE A 417 0.91 34.52 -0.45
CA ILE A 417 -0.07 35.42 0.18
C ILE A 417 -1.13 35.84 -0.84
N ASN A 418 -0.70 36.27 -2.02
CA ASN A 418 -1.62 36.70 -3.08
C ASN A 418 -2.50 35.55 -3.57
N THR A 419 -1.95 34.36 -3.76
CA THR A 419 -2.71 33.18 -4.17
C THR A 419 -3.79 32.79 -3.16
N TYR A 420 -3.53 32.99 -1.87
CA TYR A 420 -4.50 32.72 -0.83
C TYR A 420 -5.59 33.79 -0.73
N LEU A 421 -5.19 35.07 -0.77
CA LEU A 421 -6.08 36.22 -0.63
C LEU A 421 -7.01 36.39 -1.83
N ASN A 422 -6.55 35.99 -3.02
CA ASN A 422 -7.25 36.20 -4.26
C ASN A 422 -7.93 34.90 -4.74
N ILE A 423 -9.08 35.03 -5.38
CA ILE A 423 -9.79 33.90 -5.96
C ILE A 423 -9.19 33.63 -7.34
N SER A 424 -8.64 32.43 -7.53
CA SER A 424 -8.19 32.00 -8.85
C SER A 424 -9.41 31.85 -9.78
N THR A 425 -9.47 32.64 -10.85
CA THR A 425 -10.65 32.71 -11.73
C THR A 425 -10.51 31.91 -13.02
N HIS A 426 -9.32 31.38 -13.32
CA HIS A 426 -9.01 30.70 -14.58
C HIS A 426 -9.93 29.49 -14.88
N MET A 427 -10.47 28.85 -13.84
CA MET A 427 -11.37 27.68 -13.97
C MET A 427 -12.86 28.01 -14.01
N LEU A 428 -13.25 29.26 -13.76
CA LEU A 428 -14.67 29.61 -13.70
C LEU A 428 -15.30 29.63 -15.10
N ALA A 429 -14.58 30.13 -16.12
CA ALA A 429 -15.12 30.15 -17.48
C ALA A 429 -15.35 28.74 -18.05
N PRO A 430 -14.39 27.79 -17.94
CA PRO A 430 -14.60 26.40 -18.36
C PRO A 430 -15.76 25.68 -17.66
N LEU A 431 -16.07 26.04 -16.41
CA LEU A 431 -17.19 25.48 -15.65
C LEU A 431 -18.55 26.12 -15.99
N GLY A 432 -18.60 27.00 -17.00
CA GLY A 432 -19.82 27.62 -17.49
C GLY A 432 -20.29 28.83 -16.67
N PHE A 433 -19.40 29.43 -15.86
CA PHE A 433 -19.71 30.71 -15.21
C PHE A 433 -19.62 31.86 -16.22
N ASP A 434 -20.52 32.83 -16.06
CA ASP A 434 -20.62 33.98 -16.96
C ASP A 434 -19.37 34.87 -16.94
N GLN A 435 -19.00 35.40 -18.11
CA GLN A 435 -17.77 36.18 -18.26
C GLN A 435 -17.83 37.52 -17.51
N GLN A 436 -19.02 38.14 -17.39
CA GLN A 436 -19.18 39.37 -16.59
C GLN A 436 -19.03 39.08 -15.09
N PHE A 437 -19.49 37.91 -14.63
CA PHE A 437 -19.29 37.47 -13.25
C PHE A 437 -17.81 37.28 -12.92
N ILE A 438 -17.04 36.68 -13.84
CA ILE A 438 -15.60 36.47 -13.69
C ILE A 438 -14.84 37.80 -13.66
N GLU A 439 -15.14 38.71 -14.59
CA GLU A 439 -14.53 40.04 -14.63
C GLU A 439 -14.79 40.85 -13.35
N ASN A 440 -15.98 40.72 -12.75
CA ASN A 440 -16.31 41.36 -11.48
C ASN A 440 -15.49 40.80 -10.30
N ILE A 441 -15.19 39.50 -10.30
CA ILE A 441 -14.29 38.91 -9.29
C ILE A 441 -12.88 39.47 -9.50
N VAL A 442 -12.37 39.44 -10.74
CA VAL A 442 -11.02 39.93 -11.07
C VAL A 442 -10.85 41.42 -10.70
N LYS A 443 -11.86 42.27 -10.94
CA LYS A 443 -11.81 43.70 -10.58
C LYS A 443 -11.74 43.96 -9.07
N ASN A 444 -12.25 43.05 -8.25
CA ASN A 444 -12.24 43.18 -6.79
C ASN A 444 -10.99 42.55 -6.14
N THR A 445 -10.05 42.06 -6.94
CA THR A 445 -8.82 41.39 -6.50
C THR A 445 -7.76 42.42 -6.11
N SER A 446 -7.27 42.37 -4.87
CA SER A 446 -6.21 43.26 -4.39
C SER A 446 -4.87 42.51 -4.33
N ILE A 447 -3.86 43.00 -5.05
CA ILE A 447 -2.51 42.43 -5.02
C ILE A 447 -1.76 43.02 -3.81
N TYR A 448 -1.38 42.15 -2.87
CA TYR A 448 -0.45 42.46 -1.80
C TYR A 448 0.98 42.56 -2.36
N LYS A 449 1.65 43.66 -2.03
CA LYS A 449 3.07 43.86 -2.28
C LYS A 449 3.73 44.36 -1.01
N PHE A 450 4.84 43.75 -0.63
CA PHE A 450 5.55 44.04 0.59
C PHE A 450 6.40 45.30 0.42
N GLU A 451 6.00 46.35 1.15
CA GLU A 451 6.78 47.58 1.25
C GLU A 451 7.74 47.49 2.44
N LYS A 452 9.04 47.44 2.14
CA LYS A 452 10.07 47.43 3.17
C LYS A 452 10.02 48.76 3.93
N GLN A 453 9.79 48.71 5.24
CA GLN A 453 9.96 49.89 6.08
C GLN A 453 11.46 50.19 6.19
N GLU A 454 11.89 51.37 5.74
CA GLU A 454 13.21 51.91 6.04
C GLU A 454 13.34 52.11 7.56
N VAL A 455 13.86 51.10 8.24
CA VAL A 455 14.27 51.25 9.63
C VAL A 455 15.52 52.13 9.60
N LYS A 456 15.39 53.38 10.07
CA LYS A 456 16.52 54.26 10.39
C LYS A 456 17.52 53.46 11.24
N GLU A 457 18.78 53.44 10.80
CA GLU A 457 19.92 52.86 11.51
C GLU A 457 20.11 53.49 12.88
N LEU A 458 19.32 53.09 13.87
CA LEU A 458 19.56 53.41 15.27
C LEU A 458 19.34 52.13 16.08
N ASP A 459 20.39 51.74 16.79
CA ASP A 459 20.51 50.64 17.76
C ASP A 459 20.95 49.25 17.26
N ILE A 460 21.94 49.19 16.36
CA ILE A 460 22.74 47.95 16.14
C ILE A 460 23.90 47.81 17.15
N HIS A 461 24.17 48.82 17.99
CA HIS A 461 25.34 48.77 18.88
C HIS A 461 25.16 48.00 20.20
N ASN A 462 23.95 47.58 20.58
CA ASN A 462 23.69 46.91 21.87
C ASN A 462 23.46 45.38 21.79
N LEU A 463 23.60 44.75 20.63
CA LEU A 463 23.48 43.29 20.48
C LEU A 463 24.83 42.55 20.38
N ASN A 464 25.96 43.28 20.34
CA ASN A 464 27.29 42.69 20.26
C ASN A 464 27.89 42.21 21.60
N SER A 465 27.17 42.34 22.74
CA SER A 465 27.68 41.92 24.06
C SER A 465 27.12 40.59 24.59
N LEU A 466 26.25 39.90 23.85
CA LEU A 466 25.68 38.60 24.26
C LEU A 466 26.07 37.42 23.36
N ASN A 467 26.87 37.63 22.30
CA ASN A 467 27.25 36.60 21.33
C ASN A 467 28.56 35.84 21.62
N ASN A 468 29.21 36.02 22.78
CA ASN A 468 30.51 35.40 23.07
C ASN A 468 30.46 34.22 24.05
N LYS A 469 29.49 33.30 23.96
CA LYS A 469 29.53 32.02 24.71
C LYS A 469 29.04 30.75 24.01
N TYR A 470 28.80 30.78 22.70
CA TYR A 470 28.48 29.57 21.93
C TYR A 470 29.24 29.56 20.61
N THR A 471 30.55 29.35 20.71
CA THR A 471 31.40 28.96 19.59
C THR A 471 32.31 27.86 20.09
N GLU A 472 31.95 26.63 19.73
CA GLU A 472 32.82 25.50 19.37
C GLU A 472 31.94 24.24 19.43
N GLU A 473 31.96 23.45 18.34
CA GLU A 473 31.13 22.25 18.09
C GLU A 473 29.74 22.47 17.46
N ASP A 474 29.69 23.09 16.26
CA ASP A 474 28.63 22.81 15.27
C ASP A 474 29.06 23.20 13.83
N ASN A 475 30.36 23.09 13.53
CA ASN A 475 30.94 23.34 12.20
C ASN A 475 31.16 22.04 11.41
N THR A 476 30.16 21.16 11.40
CA THR A 476 30.06 20.05 10.45
C THR A 476 28.61 19.89 10.01
N TYR A 477 28.11 20.89 9.29
CA TYR A 477 26.98 20.67 8.41
C TYR A 477 27.44 21.09 7.03
N GLU A 478 27.87 20.08 6.27
CA GLU A 478 28.05 20.18 4.83
C GLU A 478 26.77 20.73 4.21
N ASP A 479 27.02 21.65 3.29
CA ASP A 479 26.09 22.53 2.63
C ASP A 479 25.31 21.76 1.54
N ASP A 480 24.50 20.77 1.94
CA ASP A 480 23.71 19.91 1.04
C ASP A 480 22.49 20.63 0.41
N ASN A 481 22.47 21.97 0.41
CA ASN A 481 21.47 22.78 -0.30
C ASN A 481 22.06 24.05 -0.94
N THR A 482 23.34 24.02 -1.29
CA THR A 482 23.82 24.89 -2.37
C THR A 482 23.58 24.12 -3.67
N GLU A 483 22.76 24.70 -4.56
CA GLU A 483 22.26 24.10 -5.81
C GLU A 483 21.22 23.00 -5.57
N THR A 484 19.91 23.27 -5.68
CA THR A 484 19.17 22.85 -6.88
C THR A 484 17.76 23.45 -6.80
N ASN A 485 17.59 24.66 -7.30
CA ASN A 485 16.29 25.11 -7.76
C ASN A 485 16.56 25.77 -9.10
N HIS A 486 16.10 25.12 -10.17
CA HIS A 486 16.44 25.31 -11.59
C HIS A 486 17.69 24.56 -12.10
N GLU A 487 18.72 24.26 -11.31
CA GLU A 487 19.96 23.67 -11.87
C GLU A 487 19.89 22.15 -12.17
N ASP A 488 19.10 21.34 -11.47
CA ASP A 488 19.02 19.89 -11.73
C ASP A 488 18.13 19.50 -12.93
N ILE A 489 17.30 20.43 -13.40
CA ILE A 489 16.53 20.30 -14.66
C ILE A 489 17.34 20.93 -15.80
N ASN A 490 18.11 22.00 -15.54
CA ASN A 490 18.88 22.72 -16.56
C ASN A 490 20.30 22.17 -16.84
N ASN A 491 20.92 21.41 -15.94
CA ASN A 491 22.29 20.90 -16.13
C ASN A 491 22.39 19.57 -16.89
N ASP A 492 21.27 19.06 -17.42
CA ASP A 492 21.31 17.98 -18.40
C ASP A 492 21.46 18.60 -19.80
N ALA A 493 22.71 18.79 -20.24
CA ALA A 493 23.09 19.44 -21.51
C ALA A 493 22.56 18.73 -22.80
N THR A 494 21.62 17.80 -22.65
CA THR A 494 21.10 16.91 -23.68
C THR A 494 19.68 17.26 -24.16
N CYS A 495 18.88 18.00 -23.39
CA CYS A 495 17.51 18.39 -23.79
C CYS A 495 17.45 19.86 -24.26
N LYS A 496 17.33 20.09 -25.57
CA LYS A 496 17.36 21.43 -26.20
C LYS A 496 15.99 22.11 -26.34
N LEU A 497 14.93 21.59 -25.71
CA LEU A 497 13.60 22.17 -25.80
C LEU A 497 13.34 23.17 -24.65
N PRO A 498 12.73 24.34 -24.93
CA PRO A 498 12.44 25.33 -23.90
C PRO A 498 11.32 24.83 -22.98
N ILE A 499 11.57 24.82 -21.67
CA ILE A 499 10.53 24.60 -20.66
C ILE A 499 9.57 25.79 -20.70
N ILE A 500 8.29 25.49 -20.87
CA ILE A 500 7.24 26.52 -20.91
C ILE A 500 6.86 26.86 -19.47
N PRO A 501 6.83 28.15 -19.06
CA PRO A 501 6.38 28.54 -17.73
C PRO A 501 4.95 28.06 -17.46
N ASP A 502 4.73 27.50 -16.26
CA ASP A 502 3.45 26.91 -15.85
C ASP A 502 2.25 27.87 -16.07
N GLU A 503 2.45 29.18 -15.89
CA GLU A 503 1.42 30.23 -16.08
C GLU A 503 0.94 30.39 -17.53
N THR A 504 1.83 30.18 -18.51
CA THR A 504 1.56 30.33 -19.96
C THR A 504 1.36 29.00 -20.66
N PHE A 505 1.46 27.88 -19.92
CA PHE A 505 1.48 26.54 -20.48
C PHE A 505 0.17 26.18 -21.18
N ALA A 506 -0.98 26.46 -20.55
CA ALA A 506 -2.29 26.15 -21.10
C ALA A 506 -2.54 26.84 -22.45
N ASP A 507 -2.10 28.09 -22.61
CA ASP A 507 -2.29 28.89 -23.82
C ASP A 507 -1.41 28.43 -25.00
N SER A 508 -0.35 27.66 -24.71
CA SER A 508 0.58 27.13 -25.72
C SER A 508 0.10 25.85 -26.40
N LEU A 509 -0.95 25.21 -25.87
CA LEU A 509 -1.43 23.91 -26.34
C LEU A 509 -2.67 24.04 -27.24
N PRO A 510 -2.90 23.05 -28.14
CA PRO A 510 -4.11 23.04 -28.95
C PRO A 510 -5.38 23.04 -28.10
N GLU A 511 -6.37 23.85 -28.47
CA GLU A 511 -7.65 23.98 -27.74
C GLU A 511 -8.37 22.63 -27.58
N TRP A 512 -8.35 21.79 -28.64
CA TRP A 512 -8.95 20.45 -28.60
C TRP A 512 -8.30 19.57 -27.53
N PHE A 513 -6.98 19.68 -27.34
CA PHE A 513 -6.23 18.89 -26.38
C PHE A 513 -6.54 19.33 -24.95
N MET A 514 -6.54 20.64 -24.69
CA MET A 514 -6.88 21.18 -23.37
C MET A 514 -8.33 20.89 -22.99
N LYS A 515 -9.26 20.95 -23.96
CA LYS A 515 -10.65 20.55 -23.74
C LYS A 515 -10.75 19.08 -23.35
N ASP A 516 -10.12 18.18 -24.09
CA ASP A 516 -10.16 16.74 -23.78
C ASP A 516 -9.42 16.38 -22.48
N HIS A 517 -8.33 17.08 -22.18
CA HIS A 517 -7.63 17.02 -20.88
C HIS A 517 -8.56 17.42 -19.74
N SER A 518 -9.21 18.57 -19.83
CA SER A 518 -10.13 19.07 -18.78
C SER A 518 -11.33 18.15 -18.52
N ASN A 519 -11.75 17.40 -19.54
CA ASN A 519 -12.76 16.35 -19.47
C ASN A 519 -12.21 14.99 -18.98
N GLY A 520 -10.97 14.95 -18.47
CA GLY A 520 -10.30 13.77 -17.93
C GLY A 520 -10.04 12.64 -18.91
N LYS A 521 -10.00 12.91 -20.22
CA LYS A 521 -9.67 11.88 -21.22
C LYS A 521 -8.18 11.51 -21.22
N PHE A 522 -7.32 12.39 -20.73
CA PHE A 522 -5.88 12.21 -20.76
C PHE A 522 -5.31 11.98 -19.35
N PRO A 523 -4.29 11.11 -19.22
CA PRO A 523 -3.63 10.88 -17.95
C PRO A 523 -2.75 12.07 -17.57
N LEU A 524 -2.55 12.25 -16.26
CA LEU A 524 -1.76 13.33 -15.64
C LEU A 524 -0.35 13.48 -16.24
N TYR A 525 0.27 12.37 -16.64
CA TYR A 525 1.64 12.40 -17.16
C TYR A 525 1.76 13.01 -18.56
N PHE A 526 0.68 13.14 -19.34
CA PHE A 526 0.76 13.79 -20.65
C PHE A 526 1.20 15.25 -20.53
N ILE A 527 0.62 15.98 -19.56
CA ILE A 527 1.04 17.34 -19.24
C ILE A 527 2.53 17.37 -18.89
N ASN A 528 2.99 16.45 -18.04
CA ASN A 528 4.39 16.39 -17.58
C ASN A 528 5.38 16.08 -18.72
N ILE A 529 4.99 15.26 -19.69
CA ILE A 529 5.80 14.99 -20.89
C ILE A 529 5.97 16.27 -21.71
N ILE A 530 4.89 17.05 -21.87
CA ILE A 530 4.92 18.27 -22.68
C ILE A 530 5.64 19.40 -21.94
N SER A 531 5.35 19.60 -20.65
CA SER A 531 5.89 20.71 -19.85
C SER A 531 7.34 20.50 -19.43
N HIS A 532 7.70 19.29 -18.99
CA HIS A 532 8.97 19.02 -18.33
C HIS A 532 9.86 18.03 -19.09
N HIS A 533 9.36 17.39 -20.16
CA HIS A 533 10.05 16.31 -20.87
C HIS A 533 10.50 15.16 -19.96
N VAL A 534 9.72 14.93 -18.89
CA VAL A 534 9.96 13.90 -17.89
C VAL A 534 8.75 12.98 -17.81
N TYR A 535 8.99 11.66 -17.81
CA TYR A 535 7.99 10.67 -17.40
C TYR A 535 8.51 9.84 -16.23
N ILE A 536 7.80 9.92 -15.12
CA ILE A 536 8.02 9.07 -13.95
C ILE A 536 7.11 7.87 -14.08
N LEU A 537 7.69 6.69 -14.32
CA LEU A 537 6.91 5.46 -14.44
C LEU A 537 6.27 5.12 -13.09
N PRO A 538 5.00 4.71 -13.06
CA PRO A 538 4.34 4.40 -11.80
C PRO A 538 4.93 3.14 -11.16
N VAL A 539 5.43 3.23 -9.93
CA VAL A 539 5.88 2.05 -9.18
C VAL A 539 4.70 1.09 -8.99
N GLN A 540 4.91 -0.17 -9.35
CA GLN A 540 3.95 -1.26 -9.18
C GLN A 540 4.58 -2.43 -8.42
N ILE A 541 3.76 -3.40 -8.02
CA ILE A 541 4.26 -4.62 -7.40
C ILE A 541 4.70 -5.57 -8.49
N GLU A 542 5.96 -5.94 -8.43
CA GLU A 542 6.62 -6.76 -9.43
C GLU A 542 7.87 -7.39 -8.83
N SER A 543 8.35 -8.48 -9.43
CA SER A 543 9.61 -9.10 -9.03
C SER A 543 10.78 -8.18 -9.36
N MET A 544 11.59 -7.85 -8.36
CA MET A 544 12.79 -7.00 -8.51
C MET A 544 13.94 -7.74 -9.20
N TYR A 545 13.83 -9.07 -9.35
CA TYR A 545 14.80 -9.89 -10.08
C TYR A 545 14.79 -9.61 -11.59
N TYR A 546 13.61 -9.31 -12.14
CA TYR A 546 13.46 -8.99 -13.56
C TYR A 546 13.56 -7.48 -13.80
N PRO A 547 13.88 -7.07 -15.05
CA PRO A 547 13.77 -5.67 -15.46
C PRO A 547 12.37 -5.11 -15.21
N SER A 548 12.22 -3.79 -15.23
CA SER A 548 10.90 -3.19 -14.95
C SER A 548 9.83 -3.76 -15.88
N ALA A 549 8.66 -4.11 -15.33
CA ALA A 549 7.50 -4.55 -16.09
C ALA A 549 6.99 -3.49 -17.06
N HIS A 550 7.50 -2.25 -17.01
CA HIS A 550 7.26 -1.22 -18.02
C HIS A 550 8.07 -1.39 -19.30
N GLU A 551 9.15 -2.17 -19.29
CA GLU A 551 10.01 -2.39 -20.46
C GLU A 551 9.23 -2.95 -21.65
N ILE A 552 8.31 -3.88 -21.39
CA ILE A 552 7.42 -4.44 -22.41
C ILE A 552 6.55 -3.40 -23.13
N SER A 553 6.28 -2.26 -22.49
CA SER A 553 5.45 -1.18 -23.05
C SER A 553 6.26 -0.01 -23.61
N MET A 554 7.59 -0.11 -23.63
CA MET A 554 8.47 0.96 -24.11
C MET A 554 8.22 1.40 -25.56
N PRO A 555 7.88 0.50 -26.52
CA PRO A 555 7.50 0.93 -27.86
C PRO A 555 6.27 1.85 -27.85
N ILE A 556 5.26 1.51 -27.04
CA ILE A 556 4.02 2.29 -26.90
C ILE A 556 4.31 3.63 -26.23
N ILE A 557 5.08 3.63 -25.13
CA ILE A 557 5.51 4.85 -24.43
C ILE A 557 6.26 5.77 -25.39
N THR A 558 7.23 5.25 -26.13
CA THR A 558 8.01 6.02 -27.11
C THR A 558 7.11 6.66 -28.16
N LYS A 559 6.08 5.93 -28.64
CA LYS A 559 5.12 6.49 -29.58
C LYS A 559 4.29 7.61 -28.96
N ILE A 560 3.76 7.43 -27.75
CA ILE A 560 3.04 8.50 -27.02
C ILE A 560 3.92 9.74 -26.90
N CYS A 561 5.15 9.57 -26.43
CA CYS A 561 6.10 10.67 -26.30
C CYS A 561 6.38 11.35 -27.64
N SER A 562 6.49 10.59 -28.74
CA SER A 562 6.68 11.14 -30.09
C SER A 562 5.52 12.04 -30.54
N LEU A 563 4.28 11.68 -30.18
CA LEU A 563 3.08 12.43 -30.52
C LEU A 563 2.95 13.70 -29.67
N LEU A 564 3.27 13.61 -28.38
CA LEU A 564 3.16 14.73 -27.44
C LEU A 564 4.26 15.78 -27.58
N THR A 565 5.48 15.38 -27.94
CA THR A 565 6.64 16.29 -28.02
C THR A 565 6.80 16.97 -29.39
N THR A 566 6.08 16.50 -30.42
CA THR A 566 6.15 17.08 -31.76
C THR A 566 5.09 18.18 -31.95
N MET A 567 5.48 19.43 -31.72
CA MET A 567 4.67 20.64 -32.05
C MET A 567 4.99 21.16 -33.46
N ASN A 568 4.10 21.95 -34.09
CA ASN A 568 4.33 22.46 -35.45
C ASN A 568 5.59 23.36 -35.53
N SER A 569 5.90 24.10 -34.46
CA SER A 569 7.12 24.91 -34.33
C SER A 569 8.42 24.08 -34.31
N ASN A 570 8.36 22.85 -33.81
CA ASN A 570 9.53 21.96 -33.67
C ASN A 570 9.89 21.25 -34.98
N VAL A 571 9.01 21.24 -36.00
CA VAL A 571 9.18 20.49 -37.26
C VAL A 571 10.46 20.88 -38.00
N ASN A 572 10.93 22.13 -37.87
CA ASN A 572 12.11 22.65 -38.58
C ASN A 572 13.48 22.22 -38.01
N GLN A 573 13.55 21.60 -36.83
CA GLN A 573 14.81 21.10 -36.26
C GLN A 573 15.15 19.69 -36.79
N LYS A 574 16.40 19.38 -37.14
CA LYS A 574 16.76 18.05 -37.68
C LYS A 574 17.02 16.97 -36.61
N GLU A 575 16.97 17.32 -35.33
CA GLU A 575 17.42 16.47 -34.22
C GLU A 575 16.26 15.76 -33.50
N ASN A 576 16.52 14.56 -32.96
CA ASN A 576 15.60 13.82 -32.09
C ASN A 576 15.42 14.54 -30.75
N VAL A 577 14.25 14.36 -30.13
CA VAL A 577 13.99 14.91 -28.79
C VAL A 577 14.52 13.92 -27.76
N VAL A 578 15.31 14.38 -26.80
CA VAL A 578 15.75 13.56 -25.67
C VAL A 578 14.78 13.76 -24.52
N MET A 579 14.22 12.67 -24.01
CA MET A 579 13.27 12.68 -22.90
C MET A 579 13.83 11.94 -21.70
N LYS A 580 13.55 12.43 -20.49
CA LYS A 580 14.00 11.80 -19.24
C LYS A 580 12.93 10.84 -18.71
N LEU A 581 13.29 9.59 -18.58
CA LEU A 581 12.46 8.54 -17.99
C LEU A 581 12.99 8.20 -16.60
N ILE A 582 12.10 8.19 -15.60
CA ILE A 582 12.44 7.75 -14.24
C ILE A 582 11.80 6.38 -14.04
N THR A 583 12.66 5.39 -13.80
CA THR A 583 12.27 3.98 -13.66
C THR A 583 13.11 3.31 -12.57
N ARG A 584 12.95 2.00 -12.39
CA ARG A 584 13.82 1.21 -11.53
C ARG A 584 14.82 0.40 -12.34
N GLU A 585 15.99 0.18 -11.74
CA GLU A 585 16.92 -0.88 -12.11
C GLU A 585 17.13 -1.70 -10.83
N ASN A 586 16.67 -2.95 -10.83
CA ASN A 586 16.53 -3.75 -9.60
C ASN A 586 15.63 -3.03 -8.57
N ASP A 587 16.14 -2.82 -7.36
CA ASP A 587 15.49 -2.12 -6.24
C ASP A 587 15.88 -0.64 -6.12
N GLU A 588 16.66 -0.11 -7.06
CA GLU A 588 17.11 1.28 -7.06
C GLU A 588 16.44 2.13 -8.15
N MET A 589 16.27 3.42 -7.88
CA MET A 589 15.77 4.38 -8.86
C MET A 589 16.86 4.73 -9.87
N THR A 590 16.54 4.60 -11.15
CA THR A 590 17.41 5.00 -12.26
C THR A 590 16.75 6.08 -13.13
N LYS A 591 17.59 6.84 -13.84
CA LYS A 591 17.18 7.89 -14.79
C LYS A 591 17.72 7.50 -16.16
N VAL A 592 16.82 7.28 -17.11
CA VAL A 592 17.17 6.84 -18.48
C VAL A 592 16.81 7.95 -19.47
N HIS A 593 17.72 8.27 -20.39
CA HIS A 593 17.45 9.18 -21.50
C HIS A 593 16.91 8.40 -22.69
N LEU A 594 15.69 8.72 -23.09
CA LEU A 594 15.00 8.12 -24.22
C LEU A 594 15.08 9.04 -25.42
N ASN A 595 15.67 8.54 -26.51
CA ASN A 595 15.71 9.25 -27.79
C ASN A 595 14.36 9.07 -28.51
N ILE A 596 13.58 10.14 -28.57
CA ILE A 596 12.26 10.14 -29.19
C ILE A 596 12.39 10.49 -30.67
N PRO A 597 12.00 9.57 -31.58
CA PRO A 597 11.97 9.87 -33.00
C PRO A 597 10.85 10.89 -33.28
N LYS A 598 11.07 11.75 -34.26
CA LYS A 598 10.01 12.67 -34.70
C LYS A 598 8.84 11.92 -35.32
N SER A 599 7.64 12.31 -34.93
CA SER A 599 6.41 11.85 -35.57
C SER A 599 6.14 12.68 -36.83
N SER A 600 5.61 12.05 -37.88
CA SER A 600 5.06 12.75 -39.05
C SER A 600 3.77 13.51 -38.71
N VAL A 601 3.06 13.08 -37.67
CA VAL A 601 1.85 13.72 -37.13
C VAL A 601 2.22 14.49 -35.87
N THR A 602 1.99 15.80 -35.90
CA THR A 602 2.19 16.70 -34.75
C THR A 602 0.98 16.68 -33.81
N LEU A 603 1.15 17.11 -32.56
CA LEU A 603 0.03 17.23 -31.63
C LEU A 603 -1.06 18.17 -32.17
N GLU A 604 -0.69 19.32 -32.74
CA GLU A 604 -1.64 20.24 -33.37
C GLU A 604 -2.48 19.58 -34.47
N ASN A 605 -1.84 18.79 -35.33
CA ASN A 605 -2.51 18.15 -36.45
C ASN A 605 -3.25 16.86 -36.05
N LEU A 606 -2.93 16.25 -34.90
CA LEU A 606 -3.51 14.98 -34.44
C LEU A 606 -5.04 15.07 -34.28
N GLY A 607 -5.56 16.22 -33.85
CA GLY A 607 -7.00 16.46 -33.73
C GLY A 607 -7.74 16.64 -35.07
N VAL A 608 -7.00 16.85 -36.17
CA VAL A 608 -7.56 17.18 -37.49
C VAL A 608 -7.38 16.05 -38.50
N VAL A 609 -6.35 15.21 -38.35
CA VAL A 609 -6.10 14.08 -39.24
C VAL A 609 -7.29 13.10 -39.26
N ASN A 610 -7.50 12.48 -40.42
CA ASN A 610 -8.61 11.56 -40.61
C ASN A 610 -8.53 10.34 -39.67
N GLU A 611 -9.68 9.70 -39.46
CA GLU A 611 -9.79 8.55 -38.56
C GLU A 611 -8.91 7.37 -38.99
N GLU A 612 -8.73 7.15 -40.30
CA GLU A 612 -7.89 6.08 -40.85
C GLU A 612 -6.41 6.22 -40.44
N VAL A 613 -5.86 7.43 -40.49
CA VAL A 613 -4.47 7.69 -40.05
C VAL A 613 -4.35 7.49 -38.53
N ARG A 614 -5.33 7.97 -37.76
CA ARG A 614 -5.36 7.80 -36.29
C ARG A 614 -5.46 6.33 -35.87
N LYS A 615 -6.29 5.57 -36.58
CA LYS A 615 -6.40 4.12 -36.44
C LYS A 615 -5.09 3.42 -36.79
N LYS A 616 -4.47 3.77 -37.91
CA LYS A 616 -3.18 3.21 -38.32
C LYS A 616 -2.10 3.42 -37.25
N ILE A 617 -2.06 4.60 -36.61
CA ILE A 617 -1.11 4.88 -35.53
C ILE A 617 -1.25 3.86 -34.38
N ILE A 618 -2.46 3.62 -33.89
CA ILE A 618 -2.67 2.67 -32.79
C ILE A 618 -2.46 1.22 -33.23
N ASP A 619 -2.95 0.84 -34.41
CA ASP A 619 -2.86 -0.53 -34.93
C ASP A 619 -1.41 -0.94 -35.17
N GLU A 620 -0.58 -0.08 -35.76
CA GLU A 620 0.85 -0.34 -35.96
C GLU A 620 1.60 -0.40 -34.62
N THR A 621 1.30 0.52 -33.69
CA THR A 621 2.03 0.62 -32.42
C THR A 621 1.75 -0.54 -31.48
N ALA A 622 0.51 -1.04 -31.47
CA ALA A 622 0.10 -2.16 -30.64
C ALA A 622 0.08 -3.49 -31.42
N GLU A 623 0.66 -3.53 -32.63
CA GLU A 623 0.78 -4.74 -33.47
C GLU A 623 -0.58 -5.46 -33.68
N ILE A 624 -1.62 -4.66 -33.92
CA ILE A 624 -3.02 -5.06 -33.93
C ILE A 624 -3.57 -5.27 -35.36
N GLU A 625 -2.72 -5.58 -36.34
CA GLU A 625 -3.16 -5.80 -37.72
C GLU A 625 -4.09 -7.03 -37.89
N GLU A 626 -4.33 -7.81 -36.83
CA GLU A 626 -5.21 -8.99 -36.86
C GLU A 626 -6.58 -8.79 -36.19
N ILE A 627 -6.84 -7.63 -35.54
CA ILE A 627 -8.14 -7.42 -34.85
C ILE A 627 -9.34 -7.44 -35.79
N TYR A 628 -9.13 -7.21 -37.08
CA TYR A 628 -10.18 -7.37 -38.10
C TYR A 628 -10.76 -8.80 -38.09
N HIS A 629 -10.00 -9.81 -37.67
CA HIS A 629 -10.50 -11.18 -37.51
C HIS A 629 -11.40 -11.38 -36.27
N LEU A 630 -11.57 -10.34 -35.44
CA LEU A 630 -12.40 -10.30 -34.24
C LEU A 630 -13.67 -9.43 -34.44
N GLU A 631 -14.18 -9.31 -35.66
CA GLU A 631 -15.43 -8.60 -35.96
C GLU A 631 -16.63 -9.05 -35.09
N GLU A 632 -16.66 -10.32 -34.68
CA GLU A 632 -17.72 -10.91 -33.83
C GLU A 632 -17.56 -10.63 -32.32
N VAL A 633 -16.45 -10.02 -31.89
CA VAL A 633 -16.19 -9.64 -30.50
C VAL A 633 -16.87 -8.29 -30.20
N PRO A 634 -17.50 -8.11 -29.01
CA PRO A 634 -18.05 -6.83 -28.59
C PRO A 634 -17.04 -5.68 -28.68
N SER A 635 -17.47 -4.49 -29.10
CA SER A 635 -16.62 -3.29 -29.21
C SER A 635 -15.83 -3.01 -27.93
N SER A 636 -16.50 -3.06 -26.77
CA SER A 636 -15.90 -2.88 -25.44
C SER A 636 -14.78 -3.86 -25.07
N TRP A 637 -14.66 -4.98 -25.79
CA TRP A 637 -13.66 -6.02 -25.53
C TRP A 637 -12.49 -5.95 -26.50
N LYS A 638 -12.66 -5.30 -27.67
CA LYS A 638 -11.67 -5.30 -28.75
C LYS A 638 -10.31 -4.79 -28.29
N LEU A 639 -10.27 -3.62 -27.65
CA LEU A 639 -9.01 -3.04 -27.18
C LEU A 639 -8.36 -3.89 -26.07
N TYR A 640 -9.15 -4.47 -25.16
CA TYR A 640 -8.62 -5.34 -24.12
C TYR A 640 -7.98 -6.61 -24.69
N ILE A 641 -8.63 -7.23 -25.69
CA ILE A 641 -8.08 -8.40 -26.38
C ILE A 641 -6.87 -8.00 -27.25
N ALA A 642 -6.87 -6.80 -27.85
CA ALA A 642 -5.70 -6.24 -28.53
C ALA A 642 -4.48 -6.26 -27.64
N VAL A 643 -4.65 -5.77 -26.42
CA VAL A 643 -3.59 -5.71 -25.41
C VAL A 643 -3.15 -7.11 -25.03
N ILE A 644 -4.06 -8.07 -24.87
CA ILE A 644 -3.69 -9.48 -24.62
C ILE A 644 -2.82 -10.03 -25.75
N LEU A 645 -3.21 -9.81 -27.01
CA LEU A 645 -2.47 -10.29 -28.18
C LEU A 645 -1.08 -9.65 -28.24
N TYR A 646 -1.00 -8.33 -28.17
CA TYR A 646 0.26 -7.59 -28.10
C TYR A 646 1.15 -8.12 -26.97
N TRP A 647 0.59 -8.18 -25.76
CA TRP A 647 1.28 -8.65 -24.57
C TRP A 647 1.71 -10.11 -24.65
N MET A 648 1.06 -10.98 -25.43
CA MET A 648 1.52 -12.36 -25.66
C MET A 648 2.61 -12.46 -26.74
N LYS A 649 2.64 -11.54 -27.71
CA LYS A 649 3.63 -11.51 -28.81
C LYS A 649 5.03 -11.05 -28.38
N GLN A 650 5.12 -10.18 -27.37
CA GLN A 650 6.41 -9.60 -26.95
C GLN A 650 7.43 -10.67 -26.49
N ASN A 651 8.72 -10.34 -26.45
CA ASN A 651 9.76 -11.23 -25.95
C ASN A 651 10.39 -10.64 -24.68
N SER A 652 9.68 -10.77 -23.56
CA SER A 652 10.12 -10.37 -22.22
C SER A 652 10.23 -11.58 -21.28
N GLU A 653 11.14 -11.48 -20.30
CA GLU A 653 11.20 -12.40 -19.15
C GLU A 653 10.38 -11.83 -17.98
N PRO A 654 9.80 -12.69 -17.12
CA PRO A 654 9.63 -14.13 -17.31
C PRO A 654 8.63 -14.45 -18.43
N GLN A 655 8.74 -15.65 -19.01
CA GLN A 655 7.92 -16.02 -20.15
C GLN A 655 6.43 -16.10 -19.80
N ARG A 656 5.61 -15.52 -20.68
CA ARG A 656 4.15 -15.64 -20.63
C ARG A 656 3.75 -17.04 -21.10
N THR A 657 2.78 -17.63 -20.41
CA THR A 657 2.33 -19.01 -20.65
C THR A 657 0.83 -19.04 -20.98
N GLN A 658 0.36 -20.15 -21.57
CA GLN A 658 -1.06 -20.38 -21.80
C GLN A 658 -1.92 -20.24 -20.52
N LEU A 659 -1.35 -20.59 -19.36
CA LEU A 659 -2.01 -20.42 -18.06
C LEU A 659 -2.38 -18.97 -17.79
N HIS A 660 -1.48 -18.03 -18.06
CA HIS A 660 -1.74 -16.61 -17.82
C HIS A 660 -2.84 -16.09 -18.75
N LEU A 661 -2.82 -16.51 -20.03
CA LEU A 661 -3.88 -16.21 -20.99
C LEU A 661 -5.23 -16.74 -20.49
N ASP A 662 -5.32 -18.03 -20.15
CA ASP A 662 -6.55 -18.65 -19.68
C ASP A 662 -7.09 -17.97 -18.40
N CYS A 663 -6.23 -17.49 -17.52
CA CYS A 663 -6.64 -16.69 -16.34
C CYS A 663 -7.36 -15.38 -16.75
N LEU A 664 -6.81 -14.63 -17.70
CA LEU A 664 -7.42 -13.40 -18.21
C LEU A 664 -8.75 -13.68 -18.91
N LEU A 665 -8.84 -14.73 -19.72
CA LEU A 665 -10.08 -15.07 -20.43
C LEU A 665 -11.19 -15.50 -19.48
N VAL A 666 -10.88 -16.29 -18.46
CA VAL A 666 -11.85 -16.68 -17.44
C VAL A 666 -12.27 -15.48 -16.60
N SER A 667 -11.36 -14.55 -16.26
CA SER A 667 -11.69 -13.36 -15.46
C SER A 667 -12.66 -12.42 -16.18
N MET A 668 -12.58 -12.32 -17.52
CA MET A 668 -13.52 -11.52 -18.33
C MET A 668 -14.99 -11.94 -18.14
N LEU A 669 -15.27 -13.21 -17.81
CA LEU A 669 -16.63 -13.68 -17.54
C LEU A 669 -17.24 -13.05 -16.28
N LEU A 670 -16.41 -12.62 -15.33
CA LEU A 670 -16.89 -12.02 -14.08
C LEU A 670 -17.62 -10.70 -14.32
N GLY A 671 -17.16 -9.88 -15.28
CA GLY A 671 -17.85 -8.66 -15.69
C GLY A 671 -19.25 -8.92 -16.26
N ILE A 672 -19.45 -10.02 -16.99
CA ILE A 672 -20.79 -10.44 -17.47
C ILE A 672 -21.67 -10.82 -16.28
N ILE A 673 -21.12 -11.61 -15.34
CA ILE A 673 -21.83 -12.07 -14.15
C ILE A 673 -22.32 -10.85 -13.35
N ASP A 674 -21.43 -9.90 -13.05
CA ASP A 674 -21.76 -8.72 -12.25
C ASP A 674 -22.84 -7.85 -12.88
N LYS A 675 -22.86 -7.72 -14.22
CA LYS A 675 -23.92 -6.98 -14.94
C LYS A 675 -25.31 -7.61 -14.73
N LYS A 676 -25.41 -8.93 -14.51
CA LYS A 676 -26.69 -9.65 -14.34
C LYS A 676 -27.09 -9.89 -12.89
N VAL A 677 -26.12 -10.09 -11.97
CA VAL A 677 -26.40 -10.43 -10.55
C VAL A 677 -26.05 -9.33 -9.55
N GLY A 678 -25.34 -8.29 -10.03
CA GLY A 678 -24.74 -7.23 -9.22
C GLY A 678 -23.46 -7.68 -8.52
N PHE A 679 -22.71 -6.72 -7.97
CA PHE A 679 -21.44 -6.99 -7.30
C PHE A 679 -21.58 -7.93 -6.09
N GLN A 680 -21.06 -9.15 -6.22
CA GLN A 680 -21.04 -10.17 -5.16
C GLN A 680 -19.61 -10.72 -4.99
N ARG A 681 -18.97 -10.40 -3.86
CA ARG A 681 -17.61 -10.87 -3.51
C ARG A 681 -17.53 -11.58 -2.15
N SER A 682 -18.66 -11.70 -1.45
CA SER A 682 -18.77 -12.39 -0.16
C SER A 682 -19.62 -13.65 -0.31
N LYS A 683 -19.06 -14.80 0.07
CA LYS A 683 -19.78 -16.09 0.09
C LYS A 683 -21.05 -16.00 0.94
N ASP A 684 -20.98 -15.37 2.12
CA ASP A 684 -22.14 -15.20 3.00
C ASP A 684 -23.24 -14.34 2.36
N LYS A 685 -22.87 -13.22 1.72
CA LYS A 685 -23.86 -12.35 1.04
C LYS A 685 -24.51 -13.07 -0.14
N PHE A 686 -23.72 -13.83 -0.90
CA PHE A 686 -24.21 -14.63 -2.01
C PHE A 686 -25.17 -15.71 -1.53
N GLN A 687 -24.79 -16.48 -0.52
CA GLN A 687 -25.62 -17.54 0.06
C GLN A 687 -26.95 -17.00 0.59
N ARG A 688 -26.93 -15.90 1.35
CA ARG A 688 -28.17 -15.27 1.84
C ARG A 688 -29.12 -14.81 0.74
N LYS A 689 -28.59 -14.45 -0.44
CA LYS A 689 -29.37 -13.87 -1.53
C LYS A 689 -29.82 -14.90 -2.58
N PHE A 690 -29.03 -15.94 -2.82
CA PHE A 690 -29.19 -16.82 -3.98
C PHE A 690 -29.08 -18.33 -3.68
N ALA A 691 -28.98 -18.77 -2.42
CA ALA A 691 -28.85 -20.20 -2.10
C ALA A 691 -30.02 -21.05 -2.67
N ASP A 692 -31.26 -20.63 -2.43
CA ASP A 692 -32.44 -21.37 -2.91
C ASP A 692 -32.52 -21.39 -4.44
N ASN A 693 -32.19 -20.25 -5.09
CA ASN A 693 -32.09 -20.18 -6.55
C ASN A 693 -31.07 -21.17 -7.09
N LEU A 694 -29.87 -21.24 -6.47
CA LEU A 694 -28.79 -22.10 -6.93
C LEU A 694 -29.19 -23.59 -6.87
N VAL A 695 -29.82 -24.03 -5.78
CA VAL A 695 -30.30 -25.42 -5.64
C VAL A 695 -31.34 -25.72 -6.72
N HIS A 696 -32.34 -24.85 -6.88
CA HIS A 696 -33.39 -25.04 -7.87
C HIS A 696 -32.85 -25.07 -9.32
N ILE A 697 -31.91 -24.18 -9.65
CA ILE A 697 -31.25 -24.14 -10.96
C ILE A 697 -30.50 -25.45 -11.23
N GLN A 698 -29.73 -25.94 -10.25
CA GLN A 698 -28.96 -27.17 -10.39
C GLN A 698 -29.85 -28.40 -10.55
N GLU A 699 -30.94 -28.50 -9.78
CA GLU A 699 -31.91 -29.59 -9.90
C GLU A 699 -32.63 -29.57 -11.25
N THR A 700 -33.12 -28.40 -11.66
CA THR A 700 -33.83 -28.23 -12.94
C THR A 700 -32.93 -28.59 -14.13
N ARG A 701 -31.67 -28.14 -14.12
CA ARG A 701 -30.70 -28.41 -15.20
C ARG A 701 -30.20 -29.86 -15.19
N ARG A 702 -30.14 -30.51 -14.03
CA ARG A 702 -29.87 -31.95 -13.91
C ARG A 702 -30.99 -32.80 -14.52
N LEU A 703 -32.24 -32.41 -14.31
CA LEU A 703 -33.43 -33.13 -14.80
C LEU A 703 -33.66 -32.95 -16.30
N LYS A 704 -33.34 -31.77 -16.86
CA LYS A 704 -33.63 -31.44 -18.26
C LYS A 704 -32.75 -32.12 -19.32
N LYS A 705 -31.71 -32.91 -18.97
CA LYS A 705 -30.70 -33.45 -19.92
C LYS A 705 -30.43 -32.43 -21.06
N LEU A 706 -29.81 -31.30 -20.71
CA LEU A 706 -29.61 -30.14 -21.59
C LEU A 706 -29.51 -30.54 -23.07
N SER A 707 -30.56 -30.28 -23.84
CA SER A 707 -30.51 -30.36 -25.29
C SER A 707 -29.52 -29.31 -25.76
N THR A 708 -28.58 -29.73 -26.58
CA THR A 708 -27.58 -28.92 -27.28
C THR A 708 -28.24 -28.04 -28.36
N GLU A 709 -29.32 -27.35 -28.04
CA GLU A 709 -29.99 -26.47 -28.99
C GLU A 709 -29.28 -25.11 -29.06
N VAL A 710 -28.62 -24.97 -30.22
CA VAL A 710 -28.12 -23.80 -30.93
C VAL A 710 -28.46 -22.44 -30.29
N GLY A 711 -27.50 -21.90 -29.53
CA GLY A 711 -27.41 -20.46 -29.29
C GLY A 711 -26.58 -19.84 -30.42
N SER A 712 -26.67 -18.52 -30.58
CA SER A 712 -25.89 -17.77 -31.56
C SER A 712 -24.39 -18.13 -31.52
N SER A 713 -23.72 -18.28 -32.66
CA SER A 713 -22.25 -18.42 -32.73
C SER A 713 -21.50 -17.12 -32.45
N ILE A 714 -22.20 -15.98 -32.56
CA ILE A 714 -21.66 -14.63 -32.37
C ILE A 714 -21.59 -14.31 -30.87
N LEU A 715 -20.41 -13.94 -30.38
CA LEU A 715 -20.13 -13.66 -28.97
C LEU A 715 -21.02 -12.55 -28.38
N ALA A 716 -21.23 -11.46 -29.12
CA ALA A 716 -22.06 -10.35 -28.65
C ALA A 716 -23.51 -10.77 -28.33
N ASN A 717 -24.11 -11.61 -29.18
CA ASN A 717 -25.45 -12.14 -28.96
C ASN A 717 -25.48 -13.09 -27.76
N LEU A 718 -24.48 -13.98 -27.63
CA LEU A 718 -24.38 -14.89 -26.49
C LEU A 718 -24.26 -14.15 -25.15
N ILE A 719 -23.49 -13.05 -25.10
CA ILE A 719 -23.35 -12.22 -23.90
C ILE A 719 -24.71 -11.61 -23.51
N ASN A 720 -25.48 -11.15 -24.49
CA ASN A 720 -26.81 -10.59 -24.26
C ASN A 720 -27.82 -11.66 -23.81
N GLU A 721 -27.80 -12.83 -24.46
CA GLU A 721 -28.62 -14.02 -24.17
C GLU A 721 -28.24 -14.73 -22.87
N THR A 722 -27.07 -14.41 -22.27
CA THR A 722 -26.64 -15.01 -21.01
C THR A 722 -27.66 -14.73 -19.91
N SER A 723 -28.23 -15.80 -19.36
CA SER A 723 -29.31 -15.71 -18.38
C SER A 723 -28.77 -15.39 -16.99
N LYS A 724 -29.62 -14.77 -16.16
CA LYS A 724 -29.29 -14.54 -14.74
C LYS A 724 -29.00 -15.85 -14.00
N GLU A 725 -29.66 -16.95 -14.40
CA GLU A 725 -29.41 -18.28 -13.85
C GLU A 725 -28.01 -18.81 -14.17
N ASP A 726 -27.50 -18.56 -15.39
CA ASP A 726 -26.12 -18.92 -15.76
C ASP A 726 -25.11 -18.23 -14.84
N CYS A 727 -25.34 -16.94 -14.59
CA CYS A 727 -24.49 -16.13 -13.72
C CYS A 727 -24.56 -16.57 -12.25
N ILE A 728 -25.75 -16.91 -11.73
CA ILE A 728 -25.90 -17.43 -10.36
C ILE A 728 -25.20 -18.78 -10.23
N ALA A 729 -25.31 -19.66 -11.24
CA ALA A 729 -24.72 -20.99 -11.21
C ALA A 729 -23.19 -21.00 -11.30
N SER A 730 -22.59 -20.02 -11.99
CA SER A 730 -21.14 -19.92 -12.18
C SER A 730 -20.43 -19.14 -11.08
N LEU A 731 -21.08 -18.14 -10.46
CA LEU A 731 -20.45 -17.27 -9.46
C LEU A 731 -19.75 -18.00 -8.28
N PRO A 732 -20.24 -19.14 -7.75
CA PRO A 732 -19.52 -19.89 -6.72
C PRO A 732 -18.08 -20.26 -7.09
N PHE A 733 -17.82 -20.60 -8.36
CA PHE A 733 -16.48 -20.92 -8.86
C PHE A 733 -15.52 -19.73 -8.71
N PHE A 734 -15.98 -18.51 -8.98
CA PHE A 734 -15.17 -17.29 -8.82
C PHE A 734 -15.00 -16.93 -7.34
N LEU A 735 -16.05 -17.03 -6.53
CA LEU A 735 -16.02 -16.70 -5.09
C LEU A 735 -15.03 -17.56 -4.30
N GLU A 736 -14.68 -18.75 -4.78
CA GLU A 736 -13.62 -19.59 -4.21
C GLU A 736 -12.22 -18.97 -4.35
N HIS A 737 -12.01 -18.09 -5.34
CA HIS A 737 -10.70 -17.56 -5.73
C HIS A 737 -10.58 -16.03 -5.52
N LEU A 738 -11.65 -15.36 -5.08
CA LEU A 738 -11.69 -13.91 -4.81
C LEU A 738 -11.27 -13.53 -3.39
N GLN A 739 -10.87 -14.48 -2.55
CA GLN A 739 -10.41 -14.25 -1.18
C GLN A 739 -9.00 -14.79 -1.02
N ILE A 740 -8.15 -14.07 -0.28
CA ILE A 740 -6.82 -14.57 0.10
C ILE A 740 -6.98 -15.87 0.89
N GLY A 741 -6.36 -16.94 0.39
CA GLY A 741 -6.29 -18.22 1.10
C GLY A 741 -5.62 -18.04 2.46
N LYS A 742 -6.18 -18.67 3.51
CA LYS A 742 -5.59 -18.66 4.86
C LYS A 742 -4.12 -19.10 4.84
N ASP A 743 -3.77 -19.97 3.90
CA ASP A 743 -2.43 -20.54 3.73
C ASP A 743 -1.36 -19.51 3.34
N LEU A 744 -1.67 -18.50 2.51
CA LEU A 744 -0.69 -17.46 2.13
C LEU A 744 -0.40 -16.50 3.29
N ARG A 745 -1.40 -16.26 4.14
CA ARG A 745 -1.21 -15.48 5.38
C ARG A 745 -0.43 -16.26 6.44
N MET A 746 -0.52 -17.60 6.43
CA MET A 746 0.21 -18.48 7.35
C MET A 746 1.61 -18.85 6.85
N TYR A 747 1.81 -18.88 5.52
CA TYR A 747 3.07 -19.24 4.87
C TYR A 747 3.45 -18.24 3.76
N PRO A 748 3.98 -17.06 4.14
CA PRO A 748 4.37 -16.01 3.19
C PRO A 748 5.36 -16.43 2.12
N ASP A 749 6.23 -17.39 2.43
CA ASP A 749 7.24 -17.93 1.49
C ASP A 749 6.61 -18.68 0.30
N LYS A 750 5.30 -18.96 0.34
CA LYS A 750 4.56 -19.52 -0.81
C LYS A 750 4.14 -18.46 -1.82
N PHE A 751 4.31 -17.18 -1.51
CA PHE A 751 4.07 -16.11 -2.47
C PHE A 751 5.07 -16.19 -3.61
N ASP A 752 4.58 -16.02 -4.83
CA ASP A 752 5.37 -16.13 -6.05
C ASP A 752 5.26 -14.80 -6.78
N SER A 753 6.33 -14.01 -6.68
CA SER A 753 6.42 -12.67 -7.27
C SER A 753 6.47 -12.71 -8.80
N ASP A 754 6.82 -13.84 -9.40
CA ASP A 754 7.01 -13.94 -10.85
C ASP A 754 5.67 -13.99 -11.55
N ILE A 755 4.67 -14.68 -10.97
CA ILE A 755 3.28 -14.64 -11.42
C ILE A 755 2.78 -13.18 -11.43
N VAL A 756 3.04 -12.45 -10.35
CA VAL A 756 2.62 -11.05 -10.21
C VAL A 756 3.34 -10.17 -11.23
N HIS A 757 4.64 -10.37 -11.43
CA HIS A 757 5.43 -9.66 -12.44
C HIS A 757 4.82 -9.78 -13.84
N VAL A 758 4.43 -10.99 -14.26
CA VAL A 758 3.81 -11.24 -15.58
C VAL A 758 2.50 -10.46 -15.75
N PHE A 759 1.64 -10.41 -14.72
CA PHE A 759 0.41 -9.61 -14.78
C PHE A 759 0.69 -8.10 -14.68
N SER A 760 1.76 -7.69 -14.01
CA SER A 760 2.24 -6.28 -14.00
C SER A 760 2.72 -5.82 -15.38
N GLN A 761 3.36 -6.70 -16.16
CA GLN A 761 3.68 -6.44 -17.57
C GLN A 761 2.40 -6.22 -18.39
N PHE A 762 1.39 -7.08 -18.23
CA PHE A 762 0.10 -6.92 -18.91
C PHE A 762 -0.56 -5.58 -18.59
N GLN A 763 -0.61 -5.20 -17.31
CA GLN A 763 -1.20 -3.92 -16.93
C GLN A 763 -0.42 -2.74 -17.53
N SER A 764 0.90 -2.85 -17.66
CA SER A 764 1.69 -1.78 -18.29
C SER A 764 1.30 -1.61 -19.76
N CYS A 765 1.15 -2.71 -20.50
CA CYS A 765 0.62 -2.66 -21.86
C CYS A 765 -0.79 -2.05 -21.89
N LEU A 766 -1.68 -2.52 -21.00
CA LEU A 766 -3.07 -2.06 -20.93
C LEU A 766 -3.17 -0.55 -20.71
N ARG A 767 -2.45 -0.03 -19.71
CA ARG A 767 -2.40 1.40 -19.38
C ARG A 767 -1.96 2.21 -20.60
N HIS A 768 -0.80 1.90 -21.17
CA HIS A 768 -0.22 2.74 -22.20
C HIS A 768 -0.99 2.63 -23.52
N ILE A 769 -1.53 1.46 -23.89
CA ILE A 769 -2.40 1.32 -25.07
C ILE A 769 -3.72 2.07 -24.88
N MET A 770 -4.33 2.02 -23.69
CA MET A 770 -5.54 2.81 -23.40
C MET A 770 -5.28 4.31 -23.53
N HIS A 771 -4.14 4.80 -23.04
CA HIS A 771 -3.78 6.21 -23.15
C HIS A 771 -3.42 6.62 -24.58
N LEU A 772 -2.75 5.75 -25.34
CA LEU A 772 -2.52 5.97 -26.77
C LEU A 772 -3.87 6.04 -27.51
N ASN A 773 -4.78 5.11 -27.23
CA ASN A 773 -6.13 5.10 -27.80
C ASN A 773 -6.87 6.40 -27.48
N ALA A 774 -6.79 6.89 -26.24
CA ALA A 774 -7.35 8.19 -25.87
C ALA A 774 -6.73 9.33 -26.67
N LEU A 775 -5.40 9.36 -26.80
CA LEU A 775 -4.67 10.42 -27.51
C LEU A 775 -5.03 10.48 -29.00
N VAL A 776 -5.29 9.33 -29.65
CA VAL A 776 -5.73 9.28 -31.06
C VAL A 776 -7.24 9.47 -31.23
N GLY A 777 -7.98 9.79 -30.16
CA GLY A 777 -9.40 10.12 -30.19
C GLY A 777 -10.35 8.95 -29.96
N CYS A 778 -9.92 7.95 -29.19
CA CYS A 778 -10.70 6.77 -28.81
C CYS A 778 -11.26 5.98 -30.00
N ILE A 779 -10.40 5.64 -30.96
CA ILE A 779 -10.76 4.82 -32.14
C ILE A 779 -11.41 3.51 -31.74
N TYR A 780 -10.89 2.88 -30.68
CA TYR A 780 -11.51 1.73 -30.04
C TYR A 780 -12.25 2.15 -28.77
N GLU A 781 -13.34 1.46 -28.45
CA GLU A 781 -14.03 1.66 -27.17
C GLU A 781 -13.09 1.30 -26.01
N THR A 782 -12.91 2.24 -25.08
CA THR A 782 -12.02 2.06 -23.93
C THR A 782 -12.61 1.01 -22.98
N PRO A 783 -11.85 -0.05 -22.63
CA PRO A 783 -12.35 -1.11 -21.78
C PRO A 783 -12.48 -0.62 -20.33
N SER A 784 -13.55 -1.03 -19.67
CA SER A 784 -13.68 -0.80 -18.22
C SER A 784 -12.82 -1.77 -17.44
N ILE A 785 -11.72 -1.28 -16.87
CA ILE A 785 -10.75 -2.10 -16.14
C ILE A 785 -11.40 -2.88 -14.99
N GLY A 786 -12.36 -2.26 -14.29
CA GLY A 786 -13.11 -2.90 -13.20
C GLY A 786 -13.96 -4.10 -13.62
N ASP A 787 -14.28 -4.24 -14.91
CA ASP A 787 -15.03 -5.40 -15.43
C ASP A 787 -14.09 -6.58 -15.81
N PHE A 788 -12.80 -6.32 -16.01
CA PHE A 788 -11.88 -7.28 -16.64
C PHE A 788 -10.72 -7.75 -15.78
N PHE A 789 -10.23 -6.92 -14.85
CA PHE A 789 -9.01 -7.20 -14.10
C PHE A 789 -9.25 -7.18 -12.58
N ASN A 790 -9.01 -8.33 -11.95
CA ASN A 790 -8.92 -8.47 -10.50
C ASN A 790 -7.64 -9.26 -10.19
N GLY A 791 -6.66 -8.59 -9.61
CA GLY A 791 -5.34 -9.14 -9.36
C GLY A 791 -5.34 -10.39 -8.48
N THR A 792 -6.12 -10.36 -7.38
CA THR A 792 -6.27 -11.51 -6.47
C THR A 792 -6.81 -12.75 -7.19
N LEU A 793 -7.83 -12.55 -8.02
CA LEU A 793 -8.46 -13.61 -8.80
C LEU A 793 -7.48 -14.23 -9.80
N LEU A 794 -6.74 -13.39 -10.53
CA LEU A 794 -5.76 -13.84 -11.52
C LEU A 794 -4.65 -14.67 -10.86
N TYR A 795 -4.10 -14.20 -9.74
CA TYR A 795 -3.07 -14.92 -9.00
C TYR A 795 -3.56 -16.29 -8.49
N HIS A 796 -4.77 -16.36 -7.93
CA HIS A 796 -5.33 -17.62 -7.45
C HIS A 796 -5.74 -18.56 -8.59
N PHE A 797 -6.29 -18.05 -9.69
CA PHE A 797 -6.57 -18.87 -10.86
C PHE A 797 -5.29 -19.45 -11.43
N TYR A 798 -4.20 -18.69 -11.51
CA TYR A 798 -2.92 -19.21 -12.00
C TYR A 798 -2.44 -20.37 -11.14
N ASN A 799 -2.39 -20.19 -9.82
CA ASN A 799 -1.99 -21.24 -8.89
C ASN A 799 -2.93 -22.45 -8.93
N ASN A 800 -4.22 -22.25 -9.15
CA ASN A 800 -5.17 -23.35 -9.31
C ASN A 800 -4.93 -24.10 -10.62
N PHE A 801 -4.79 -23.39 -11.74
CA PHE A 801 -4.65 -23.96 -13.08
C PHE A 801 -3.31 -24.67 -13.26
N LYS A 802 -2.24 -24.18 -12.64
CA LYS A 802 -0.92 -24.84 -12.61
C LYS A 802 -0.96 -26.28 -12.05
N THR A 803 -1.98 -26.62 -11.25
CA THR A 803 -2.16 -27.98 -10.70
C THR A 803 -3.03 -28.89 -11.56
N ARG A 804 -3.46 -28.44 -12.75
CA ARG A 804 -4.39 -29.16 -13.62
C ARG A 804 -3.70 -29.62 -14.90
N ASN A 805 -4.05 -30.82 -15.36
CA ASN A 805 -3.53 -31.37 -16.61
C ASN A 805 -4.22 -30.76 -17.85
N ASP A 806 -5.52 -30.42 -17.73
CA ASP A 806 -6.32 -29.83 -18.80
C ASP A 806 -7.21 -28.74 -18.22
N ILE A 807 -6.87 -27.49 -18.55
CA ILE A 807 -7.54 -26.29 -18.06
C ILE A 807 -8.92 -26.15 -18.71
N GLU A 808 -9.03 -26.43 -20.01
CA GLU A 808 -10.29 -26.29 -20.73
C GLU A 808 -11.32 -27.29 -20.22
N ALA A 809 -10.93 -28.55 -20.02
CA ALA A 809 -11.79 -29.56 -19.42
C ALA A 809 -12.17 -29.21 -17.98
N TYR A 810 -11.24 -28.65 -17.19
CA TYR A 810 -11.50 -28.22 -15.82
C TYR A 810 -12.52 -27.06 -15.77
N VAL A 811 -12.29 -25.99 -16.53
CA VAL A 811 -13.21 -24.84 -16.62
C VAL A 811 -14.57 -25.28 -17.16
N SER A 812 -14.58 -26.16 -18.18
CA SER A 812 -15.83 -26.75 -18.71
C SER A 812 -16.62 -27.50 -17.66
N THR A 813 -15.94 -28.25 -16.79
CA THR A 813 -16.57 -28.96 -15.67
C THR A 813 -17.15 -28.00 -14.64
N ARG A 814 -16.46 -26.90 -14.34
CA ARG A 814 -16.91 -25.87 -13.39
C ARG A 814 -18.08 -25.05 -13.92
N LEU A 815 -18.11 -24.78 -15.23
CA LEU A 815 -19.16 -24.00 -15.90
C LEU A 815 -20.26 -24.88 -16.53
N LYS A 816 -20.29 -26.19 -16.27
CA LYS A 816 -21.30 -27.12 -16.84
C LYS A 816 -22.75 -26.69 -16.61
N ASN A 817 -23.00 -26.03 -15.48
CA ASN A 817 -24.32 -25.53 -15.09
C ASN A 817 -24.56 -24.10 -15.58
N ALA A 818 -23.72 -23.55 -16.47
CA ALA A 818 -23.81 -22.21 -17.03
C ALA A 818 -23.44 -22.24 -18.54
N PRO A 819 -24.26 -22.86 -19.39
CA PRO A 819 -23.93 -23.19 -20.78
C PRO A 819 -23.54 -21.98 -21.64
N ASN A 820 -24.18 -20.82 -21.46
CA ASN A 820 -23.85 -19.63 -22.25
C ASN A 820 -22.47 -19.07 -21.89
N LEU A 821 -22.14 -18.99 -20.59
CA LEU A 821 -20.80 -18.58 -20.14
C LEU A 821 -19.72 -19.56 -20.57
N LEU A 822 -20.01 -20.86 -20.54
CA LEU A 822 -19.09 -21.89 -21.04
C LEU A 822 -18.83 -21.73 -22.55
N LYS A 823 -19.88 -21.55 -23.35
CA LYS A 823 -19.74 -21.32 -24.81
C LYS A 823 -18.95 -20.05 -25.10
N ILE A 824 -19.21 -18.96 -24.38
CA ILE A 824 -18.45 -17.70 -24.50
C ILE A 824 -16.96 -17.95 -24.27
N PHE A 825 -16.60 -18.65 -23.19
CA PHE A 825 -15.21 -18.99 -22.89
C PHE A 825 -14.56 -19.81 -24.00
N GLN A 826 -15.22 -20.89 -24.45
CA GLN A 826 -14.68 -21.78 -25.49
C GLN A 826 -14.47 -21.05 -26.83
N ILE A 827 -15.45 -20.25 -27.26
CA ILE A 827 -15.35 -19.49 -28.52
C ILE A 827 -14.24 -18.44 -28.43
N LEU A 828 -14.19 -17.70 -27.31
CA LEU A 828 -13.18 -16.66 -27.09
C LEU A 828 -11.77 -17.24 -27.04
N ARG A 829 -11.56 -18.30 -26.24
CA ARG A 829 -10.29 -19.01 -26.10
C ARG A 829 -9.81 -19.53 -27.44
N LYS A 830 -10.66 -20.24 -28.18
CA LYS A 830 -10.33 -20.78 -29.49
C LYS A 830 -9.88 -19.68 -30.46
N LYS A 831 -10.67 -18.60 -30.59
CA LYS A 831 -10.33 -17.49 -31.49
C LYS A 831 -8.98 -16.86 -31.16
N ILE A 832 -8.68 -16.63 -29.88
CA ILE A 832 -7.41 -16.01 -29.48
C ILE A 832 -6.23 -16.95 -29.71
N ILE A 833 -6.37 -18.24 -29.39
CA ILE A 833 -5.32 -19.24 -29.65
C ILE A 833 -5.06 -19.37 -31.16
N ASP A 834 -6.12 -19.41 -31.99
CA ASP A 834 -5.98 -19.48 -33.44
C ASP A 834 -5.19 -18.28 -34.00
N ILE A 835 -5.44 -17.06 -33.48
CA ILE A 835 -4.69 -15.85 -33.84
C ILE A 835 -3.23 -15.94 -33.39
N LEU A 836 -2.97 -16.35 -32.14
CA LEU A 836 -1.61 -16.47 -31.63
C LEU A 836 -0.79 -17.51 -32.43
N ASN A 837 -1.43 -18.63 -32.80
CA ASN A 837 -0.82 -19.66 -33.64
C ASN A 837 -0.49 -19.15 -35.05
N SER A 838 -1.36 -18.31 -35.66
CA SER A 838 -1.06 -17.72 -36.97
C SER A 838 0.09 -16.71 -36.95
N CYS A 839 0.40 -16.16 -35.78
CA CYS A 839 1.49 -15.20 -35.58
C CYS A 839 2.84 -15.86 -35.23
N GLU A 840 2.92 -17.20 -35.31
CA GLU A 840 4.10 -17.99 -34.86
C GLU A 840 4.54 -17.71 -33.41
N VAL A 841 3.64 -17.20 -32.56
CA VAL A 841 3.93 -16.99 -31.14
C VAL A 841 4.09 -18.35 -30.50
N LYS A 842 5.32 -18.69 -30.07
CA LYS A 842 5.58 -19.93 -29.33
C LYS A 842 4.94 -19.83 -27.96
N ILE A 843 3.73 -20.34 -27.84
CA ILE A 843 3.11 -20.59 -26.55
C ILE A 843 3.85 -21.77 -25.94
N TYR A 844 4.73 -21.49 -24.98
CA TYR A 844 5.50 -22.53 -24.32
C TYR A 844 4.58 -23.40 -23.47
N GLU A 845 4.38 -24.64 -23.91
CA GLU A 845 3.84 -25.71 -23.07
C GLU A 845 4.97 -26.21 -22.15
N ASP A 846 4.85 -25.87 -20.88
CA ASP A 846 5.58 -26.43 -19.74
C ASP A 846 7.11 -26.25 -19.67
N LEU A 847 7.58 -26.04 -18.43
CA LEU A 847 8.98 -25.88 -18.01
C LEU A 847 9.93 -27.00 -18.52
N ILE A 848 9.38 -28.11 -19.00
CA ILE A 848 10.12 -29.31 -19.41
C ILE A 848 10.80 -29.14 -20.78
N GLU A 849 10.29 -28.27 -21.66
CA GLU A 849 10.82 -28.13 -23.02
C GLU A 849 12.00 -27.13 -23.11
N GLY A 850 11.98 -26.08 -22.27
CA GLY A 850 13.10 -25.14 -22.12
C GLY A 850 14.39 -25.83 -21.65
N TYR A 851 14.27 -26.84 -20.78
CA TYR A 851 15.39 -27.61 -20.26
C TYR A 851 16.04 -28.52 -21.32
N LYS A 852 15.24 -29.07 -22.25
CA LYS A 852 15.71 -29.93 -23.35
C LYS A 852 16.48 -29.17 -24.43
N LYS A 853 16.19 -27.87 -24.58
CA LYS A 853 16.78 -27.00 -25.60
C LYS A 853 18.16 -26.45 -25.18
N LEU A 854 18.36 -26.21 -23.89
CA LEU A 854 19.62 -25.71 -23.33
C LEU A 854 20.74 -26.77 -23.26
N TYR A 855 20.40 -28.07 -23.26
CA TYR A 855 21.39 -29.15 -23.13
C TYR A 855 21.19 -30.31 -24.12
N PRO A 856 21.41 -30.10 -25.44
CA PRO A 856 21.09 -31.08 -26.48
C PRO A 856 21.94 -32.35 -26.46
N ARG A 857 23.04 -32.37 -25.68
CA ARG A 857 24.04 -33.45 -25.64
C ARG A 857 24.03 -34.28 -24.35
N LEU A 858 23.11 -34.01 -23.42
CA LEU A 858 22.96 -34.79 -22.20
C LEU A 858 22.02 -35.98 -22.44
N LYS A 859 22.58 -37.14 -22.80
CA LYS A 859 21.91 -38.45 -22.62
C LYS A 859 22.16 -38.92 -21.19
N ILE A 860 21.24 -38.64 -20.28
CA ILE A 860 21.22 -39.26 -18.95
C ILE A 860 19.95 -40.10 -18.86
N SER A 861 20.11 -41.40 -18.59
CA SER A 861 18.99 -42.27 -18.24
C SER A 861 18.49 -41.92 -16.84
N ASN A 862 17.16 -41.97 -16.65
CA ASN A 862 16.48 -41.71 -15.37
C ASN A 862 16.99 -42.58 -14.20
N ASP A 863 17.79 -43.61 -14.45
CA ASP A 863 18.16 -44.61 -13.45
C ASP A 863 19.40 -44.27 -12.60
N LEU A 864 20.15 -43.19 -12.89
CA LEU A 864 21.36 -42.86 -12.12
C LEU A 864 21.22 -41.73 -11.09
N MET A 865 20.16 -40.92 -11.14
CA MET A 865 19.90 -39.92 -10.08
C MET A 865 19.14 -40.51 -8.88
N ALA A 866 18.47 -41.65 -9.02
CA ALA A 866 17.79 -42.34 -7.93
C ALA A 866 18.68 -43.31 -7.14
N GLN A 867 19.93 -43.57 -7.58
CA GLN A 867 20.76 -44.61 -6.97
C GLN A 867 21.56 -44.17 -5.73
N ASN A 868 21.64 -42.88 -5.42
CA ASN A 868 22.48 -42.38 -4.31
C ASN A 868 21.72 -41.53 -3.28
N ILE A 869 20.39 -41.53 -3.29
CA ILE A 869 19.57 -40.80 -2.31
C ILE A 869 18.58 -41.79 -1.68
N GLN A 870 18.77 -42.10 -0.39
CA GLN A 870 17.85 -42.94 0.37
C GLN A 870 16.88 -42.05 1.16
N ILE A 871 15.58 -42.21 0.91
CA ILE A 871 14.50 -41.51 1.62
C ILE A 871 13.75 -42.54 2.46
N ALA A 872 13.70 -42.33 3.78
CA ALA A 872 12.88 -43.12 4.70
C ALA A 872 11.74 -42.24 5.23
N THR A 873 10.49 -42.67 5.01
CA THR A 873 9.31 -42.07 5.62
C THR A 873 8.98 -42.87 6.89
N LEU A 874 8.83 -42.18 8.02
CA LEU A 874 8.60 -42.79 9.33
C LEU A 874 7.26 -42.31 9.88
N GLY A 875 6.42 -43.24 10.32
CA GLY A 875 5.09 -42.94 10.88
C GLY A 875 5.02 -43.10 12.40
N LYS A 876 5.96 -43.84 13.01
CA LYS A 876 5.95 -44.19 14.44
C LYS A 876 7.35 -44.09 15.08
N LEU A 877 7.39 -43.82 16.39
CA LEU A 877 8.64 -43.63 17.15
C LEU A 877 9.53 -44.89 17.18
N GLU A 878 8.93 -46.09 17.19
CA GLU A 878 9.65 -47.38 17.18
C GLU A 878 10.41 -47.63 15.86
N GLU A 879 9.91 -47.10 14.74
CA GLU A 879 10.53 -47.19 13.41
C GLU A 879 11.79 -46.31 13.31
N LEU A 880 11.85 -45.24 14.11
CA LEU A 880 13.02 -44.36 14.17
C LEU A 880 14.21 -45.06 14.81
N SER A 881 14.01 -45.77 15.93
CA SER A 881 15.08 -46.51 16.60
C SER A 881 15.68 -47.63 15.75
N THR A 882 14.82 -48.40 15.05
CA THR A 882 15.28 -49.44 14.11
C THR A 882 15.99 -48.86 12.89
N THR A 883 15.56 -47.68 12.42
CA THR A 883 16.21 -46.99 11.30
C THR A 883 17.59 -46.46 11.70
N ILE A 884 17.75 -45.90 12.90
CA ILE A 884 19.04 -45.44 13.44
C ILE A 884 20.02 -46.63 13.62
N GLU A 885 19.53 -47.78 14.08
CA GLU A 885 20.34 -49.00 14.23
C GLU A 885 20.79 -49.58 12.87
N LYS A 886 19.91 -49.57 11.86
CA LYS A 886 20.27 -49.90 10.47
C LYS A 886 21.29 -48.91 9.88
N LEU A 887 21.17 -47.62 10.19
CA LEU A 887 22.11 -46.58 9.79
C LEU A 887 23.51 -46.85 10.36
N LYS A 888 23.59 -47.23 11.64
CA LYS A 888 24.83 -47.61 12.33
C LYS A 888 25.53 -48.80 11.65
N ASN A 889 24.78 -49.83 11.28
CA ASN A 889 25.31 -51.00 10.55
C ASN A 889 25.74 -50.65 9.11
N THR A 890 25.06 -49.72 8.46
CA THR A 890 25.38 -49.25 7.11
C THR A 890 26.66 -48.40 7.08
N LEU A 891 26.87 -47.58 8.12
CA LEU A 891 28.09 -46.76 8.29
C LEU A 891 29.33 -47.59 8.64
N VAL A 892 29.17 -48.73 9.34
CA VAL A 892 30.27 -49.64 9.69
C VAL A 892 30.82 -50.41 8.47
N ASN A 893 29.99 -50.68 7.46
CA ASN A 893 30.34 -51.50 6.27
C ASN A 893 30.79 -50.68 5.04
N GLN A 894 31.11 -49.39 5.19
CA GLN A 894 31.51 -48.54 4.07
C GLN A 894 32.90 -48.91 3.52
N THR A 895 32.97 -49.29 2.24
CA THR A 895 34.23 -49.33 1.47
C THR A 895 34.51 -47.96 0.84
N LYS A 896 35.77 -47.69 0.50
CA LYS A 896 36.34 -46.38 0.09
C LYS A 896 35.57 -45.58 -0.99
N ASN A 897 34.59 -46.16 -1.69
CA ASN A 897 33.88 -45.51 -2.79
C ASN A 897 32.43 -45.07 -2.48
N ASN A 898 31.92 -45.20 -1.23
CA ASN A 898 30.58 -44.69 -0.87
C ASN A 898 30.56 -44.04 0.52
N LEU A 899 30.90 -42.75 0.59
CA LEU A 899 31.00 -41.96 1.84
C LEU A 899 29.74 -41.11 2.06
N ILE A 900 28.89 -41.52 3.01
CA ILE A 900 27.77 -40.69 3.51
C ILE A 900 28.36 -39.57 4.39
N ARG A 901 28.06 -38.30 4.10
CA ARG A 901 28.62 -37.13 4.83
C ARG A 901 27.60 -36.15 5.42
N LEU A 902 26.29 -36.36 5.20
CA LEU A 902 25.23 -35.49 5.71
C LEU A 902 23.98 -36.30 6.06
N ILE A 903 23.38 -36.00 7.22
CA ILE A 903 22.11 -36.56 7.70
C ILE A 903 21.18 -35.37 8.02
N ILE A 904 19.97 -35.36 7.46
CA ILE A 904 18.96 -34.31 7.69
C ILE A 904 17.72 -34.94 8.33
N ILE A 905 17.23 -34.36 9.43
CA ILE A 905 16.01 -34.78 10.14
C ILE A 905 15.07 -33.57 10.23
N ASP A 906 14.01 -33.59 9.44
CA ASP A 906 13.15 -32.42 9.20
C ASP A 906 12.30 -32.00 10.41
N SER A 907 11.95 -32.91 11.33
CA SER A 907 11.43 -32.56 12.67
C SER A 907 11.34 -33.77 13.61
N LEU A 908 12.14 -33.76 14.69
CA LEU A 908 11.98 -34.74 15.78
C LEU A 908 10.74 -34.44 16.65
N SER A 909 10.26 -33.19 16.62
CA SER A 909 9.15 -32.71 17.46
C SER A 909 7.86 -33.46 17.18
N PHE A 910 7.55 -33.72 15.91
CA PHE A 910 6.29 -34.33 15.50
C PHE A 910 6.13 -35.78 15.96
N LEU A 911 7.22 -36.56 15.94
CA LEU A 911 7.23 -37.96 16.39
C LEU A 911 7.09 -38.07 17.92
N ILE A 912 7.70 -37.15 18.68
CA ILE A 912 7.74 -37.17 20.14
C ILE A 912 6.49 -36.52 20.76
N MET A 913 5.78 -35.66 20.03
CA MET A 913 4.50 -35.08 20.47
C MET A 913 3.39 -36.12 20.70
N SER A 914 3.51 -37.32 20.11
CA SER A 914 2.59 -38.44 20.34
C SER A 914 2.76 -39.12 21.72
N VAL A 915 3.84 -38.81 22.45
CA VAL A 915 4.10 -39.33 23.80
C VAL A 915 3.47 -38.37 24.81
N GLU A 916 2.41 -38.80 25.48
CA GLU A 916 1.62 -37.92 26.36
C GLU A 916 2.44 -37.36 27.55
N GLU A 917 3.39 -38.14 28.08
CA GLU A 917 4.16 -37.76 29.27
C GLU A 917 5.32 -36.77 28.96
N PRO A 918 5.30 -35.52 29.47
CA PRO A 918 6.30 -34.50 29.13
C PRO A 918 7.74 -34.82 29.60
N SER A 919 7.89 -35.44 30.76
CA SER A 919 9.17 -35.89 31.33
C SER A 919 9.84 -36.93 30.44
N LEU A 920 9.05 -37.89 29.94
CA LEU A 920 9.49 -38.95 29.02
C LEU A 920 9.84 -38.37 27.64
N ARG A 921 9.05 -37.39 27.16
CA ARG A 921 9.34 -36.64 25.91
C ARG A 921 10.71 -35.99 25.94
N VAL A 922 11.03 -35.27 27.02
CA VAL A 922 12.33 -34.60 27.17
C VAL A 922 13.47 -35.62 27.24
N ARG A 923 13.28 -36.72 27.97
CA ARG A 923 14.31 -37.77 28.12
C ARG A 923 14.59 -38.53 26.82
N LEU A 924 13.56 -38.88 26.05
CA LEU A 924 13.69 -39.53 24.73
C LEU A 924 14.35 -38.59 23.72
N TYR A 925 13.97 -37.31 23.72
CA TYR A 925 14.56 -36.29 22.86
C TYR A 925 16.07 -36.16 23.09
N LEU A 926 16.49 -36.06 24.36
CA LEU A 926 17.90 -35.94 24.72
C LEU A 926 18.72 -37.20 24.38
N ASN A 927 18.15 -38.40 24.58
CA ASN A 927 18.85 -39.65 24.24
C ASN A 927 19.07 -39.83 22.73
N ILE A 928 18.11 -39.44 21.88
CA ILE A 928 18.24 -39.53 20.41
C ILE A 928 19.30 -38.55 19.92
N LEU A 929 19.34 -37.34 20.47
CA LEU A 929 20.36 -36.35 20.14
C LEU A 929 21.77 -36.82 20.55
N ASP A 930 21.91 -37.47 21.70
CA ASP A 930 23.19 -38.01 22.18
C ASP A 930 23.73 -39.15 21.28
N GLU A 931 22.89 -40.08 20.83
CA GLU A 931 23.28 -41.13 19.86
C GLU A 931 23.70 -40.54 18.50
N LEU A 932 22.95 -39.56 17.97
CA LEU A 932 23.28 -38.88 16.71
C LEU A 932 24.59 -38.09 16.80
N GLN A 933 24.84 -37.44 17.93
CA GLN A 933 26.09 -36.71 18.19
C GLN A 933 27.30 -37.66 18.25
N LYS A 934 27.15 -38.86 18.83
CA LYS A 934 28.18 -39.90 18.87
C LYS A 934 28.49 -40.47 17.48
N LEU A 935 27.50 -40.60 16.59
CA LEU A 935 27.71 -41.03 15.20
C LEU A 935 28.37 -39.94 14.35
N ALA A 936 27.92 -38.69 14.50
CA ALA A 936 28.47 -37.53 13.80
C ALA A 936 29.97 -37.34 14.07
N SER A 937 30.36 -37.44 15.35
CA SER A 937 31.75 -37.32 15.80
C SER A 937 32.63 -38.50 15.39
N LYS A 938 32.11 -39.73 15.43
CA LYS A 938 32.89 -40.95 15.12
C LYS A 938 33.17 -41.13 13.62
N TYR A 939 32.27 -40.70 12.73
CA TYR A 939 32.39 -40.93 11.28
C TYR A 939 32.57 -39.64 10.46
N ASN A 940 32.71 -38.48 11.12
CA ASN A 940 32.91 -37.16 10.51
C ASN A 940 31.76 -36.76 9.54
N ILE A 941 30.52 -36.83 10.03
CA ILE A 941 29.26 -36.60 9.30
C ILE A 941 28.51 -35.41 9.91
N ALA A 942 27.94 -34.53 9.10
CA ALA A 942 27.08 -33.44 9.57
C ALA A 942 25.63 -33.91 9.82
N VAL A 943 25.01 -33.50 10.93
CA VAL A 943 23.60 -33.82 11.26
C VAL A 943 22.79 -32.53 11.46
N ILE A 944 21.66 -32.38 10.77
CA ILE A 944 20.77 -31.20 10.85
C ILE A 944 19.40 -31.62 11.42
N THR A 945 18.88 -30.92 12.45
CA THR A 945 17.54 -31.15 13.01
C THR A 945 16.76 -29.84 13.24
N LYS A 946 15.42 -29.86 13.14
CA LYS A 946 14.53 -28.70 13.37
C LYS A 946 13.63 -28.89 14.60
N LEU A 947 13.45 -27.84 15.43
CA LEU A 947 12.59 -27.83 16.62
C LEU A 947 11.52 -26.73 16.54
N ASN A 948 10.23 -27.09 16.66
CA ASN A 948 9.14 -26.14 16.77
C ASN A 948 8.71 -26.04 18.25
N ASN A 949 8.93 -24.90 18.91
CA ASN A 949 8.43 -24.65 20.27
C ASN A 949 6.97 -24.15 20.21
N TYR A 950 6.06 -24.92 20.80
CA TYR A 950 4.75 -24.43 21.26
C TYR A 950 4.79 -24.42 22.79
N ALA A 951 4.78 -23.23 23.37
CA ALA A 951 4.46 -22.98 24.78
C ALA A 951 3.26 -22.03 24.80
#